data_AF-A0A5E4NUQ0-F1
#
_entry.id   AF-A0A5E4NUQ0-F1
#
_cell.length_a   1.000
_cell.length_b   1.000
_cell.length_c   1.000
_cell.angle_alpha   90.00
_cell.angle_beta   90.00
_cell.angle_gamma   90.00
#
_symmetry.space_group_name_H-M   'P 1'
#
loop_
_entity.id
_entity.type
_entity.pdbx_description
1 polymer ?
#
loop_
_entity_poly.entity_id
_entity_poly.type
_entity_poly.pdbx_seq_one_letter_code
_entity_poly.pdbx_strand_id
1 'polypeptide(L)'
;MSDPKAGPCWSCVDAATDIKRMFVDVAQVGGIRAGQSPAQRPVFTRTHGIAAARLDIEPDLPPELKVGVFAGTSYAAWLRFSSDPGGVDSDFKTTSGIGIKLFGVAGPKLLGDGDTHDFLLQNYPVFFVDDAAAMCAFTRAALIDDKADEWIDAHPRTKEILKLMQVPEASVLTTSFWSVLPYAFGPGRFVKYKLEPEAPLDGVPTPGDTTYLAADLQRRLRDGEARFRFLVQFFDNEETTPLDKATVEWTTPFVRVATLVIPRQDIEARGQAAYGENLAFNPWHALAEHEPQGSISAARKVTYAASAEVRRDANGVPTREPGPARPIEALPSAADELCITQAAIYPSIGFARVGDSESEWFFGPEVTDPEPAAPGFYRDPTGALKRQAARFRIYGLNAENRVVAELTAGEADITWTVHLANKKAAWFQFQLAQDIPEAAAAPQQLLRNATISKRSDLIIDPGARTIAGRDAPAARFDSGAFMGTPVYLGELRTDDAGRLIVLGGHGKSAAFDKSRAVTFANNDGWHDDVADGPVTAEVTYRGKALKVAPAWVVVAPPNYAPARKSVRTMWDLMRDTAIGAGLLPKPTRPSFEHDIRPILERMTGLQWVNAGFAAGFGWNAPQDLASPAALAKLASDKPEAKEMRHVIANAFRDPTRDAWSPTPWAWLYGDAMNIPTPQSPRAFASLSGTQLWMLQQWAAGDFEADHDPARAVPRCIEDVPVAAQGDMLTRAALDNCLADAFHPGCEMTWPMRQPTMYKEAFRIKHAAPGWIEPEYGPAFINDMMGLPNGPLAAQVPGGLTRWMAVPWQTDTASCRGGYTPAYDPYLPTFWPARVPNQVLSAKNYAIVMDPTKDLGERLAAFATRAVWIRPAPEAAPERRRSDLHRSDQRLRAEHPPDGRRGAARRPRARPQLSLPDGGRGSARGDGEGLRHRKTRRSHPRPDGHGVDRQGTALRADMTARSPR
;
A
#
# COMPACT_ATOMS: atom_id res chain seq x y z
N MET A 1 23.99 41.57 3.09
CA MET A 1 22.67 41.95 2.53
C MET A 1 21.89 42.63 3.64
N SER A 2 21.09 43.66 3.33
CA SER A 2 20.27 44.35 4.33
C SER A 2 19.07 43.51 4.74
N ASP A 3 18.66 43.62 6.00
CA ASP A 3 17.40 43.04 6.50
C ASP A 3 16.20 43.69 5.77
N PRO A 4 15.33 42.92 5.08
CA PRO A 4 14.16 43.46 4.39
C PRO A 4 13.09 44.02 5.35
N LYS A 5 13.13 43.73 6.66
CA LYS A 5 12.20 44.31 7.65
C LYS A 5 12.57 45.74 8.07
N ALA A 6 13.83 46.17 7.88
CA ALA A 6 14.39 47.36 8.53
C ALA A 6 14.14 48.72 7.79
N GLY A 7 12.91 48.96 7.31
CA GLY A 7 12.54 50.18 6.55
C GLY A 7 11.35 50.95 7.13
N PRO A 8 11.40 52.30 7.24
CA PRO A 8 10.36 53.13 7.88
C PRO A 8 9.15 53.40 6.98
N CYS A 9 8.73 52.42 6.17
CA CYS A 9 7.86 52.66 5.00
C CYS A 9 6.38 52.29 5.20
N TRP A 10 6.06 51.50 6.23
CA TRP A 10 4.73 50.89 6.43
C TRP A 10 3.75 51.82 7.15
N SER A 11 3.33 52.86 6.44
CA SER A 11 2.45 53.92 6.98
C SER A 11 0.96 53.58 6.92
N CYS A 12 0.56 52.66 6.03
CA CYS A 12 -0.85 52.36 5.72
C CYS A 12 -1.68 53.56 5.23
N VAL A 13 -1.05 54.70 4.87
CA VAL A 13 -1.72 55.85 4.24
C VAL A 13 -2.13 55.51 2.80
N ASP A 14 -1.31 54.73 2.09
CA ASP A 14 -1.74 53.95 0.92
C ASP A 14 -1.82 52.48 1.32
N ALA A 15 -2.94 52.14 1.95
CA ALA A 15 -3.22 50.78 2.41
C ALA A 15 -3.19 49.74 1.27
N ALA A 16 -3.59 50.11 0.05
CA ALA A 16 -3.61 49.17 -1.08
C ALA A 16 -2.20 48.79 -1.53
N THR A 17 -1.30 49.77 -1.66
CA THR A 17 0.11 49.52 -1.99
C THR A 17 0.85 48.79 -0.87
N ASP A 18 0.64 49.16 0.40
CA ASP A 18 1.32 48.51 1.53
C ASP A 18 0.82 47.06 1.73
N ILE A 19 -0.49 46.78 1.59
CA ILE A 19 -1.02 45.40 1.58
C ILE A 19 -0.40 44.57 0.45
N LYS A 20 -0.34 45.11 -0.79
CA LYS A 20 0.30 44.44 -1.94
C LYS A 20 1.75 44.09 -1.63
N ARG A 21 2.51 45.02 -1.06
CA ARG A 21 3.92 44.81 -0.70
C ARG A 21 4.10 43.73 0.36
N MET A 22 3.28 43.72 1.41
CA MET A 22 3.39 42.73 2.49
C MET A 22 3.04 41.31 2.03
N PHE A 23 1.91 41.12 1.33
CA PHE A 23 1.52 39.78 0.86
C PHE A 23 2.35 39.29 -0.32
N VAL A 24 2.67 40.14 -1.30
CA VAL A 24 3.35 39.70 -2.53
C VAL A 24 4.87 39.83 -2.40
N ASP A 25 5.38 41.04 -2.14
CA ASP A 25 6.83 41.31 -2.23
C ASP A 25 7.63 40.77 -1.02
N VAL A 26 6.98 40.67 0.16
CA VAL A 26 7.57 40.06 1.36
C VAL A 26 7.19 38.58 1.47
N ALA A 27 5.92 38.23 1.62
CA ALA A 27 5.53 36.84 1.90
C ALA A 27 5.66 35.90 0.68
N GLN A 28 4.97 36.18 -0.44
CA GLN A 28 4.98 35.28 -1.61
C GLN A 28 6.37 35.18 -2.26
N VAL A 29 6.98 36.33 -2.57
CA VAL A 29 8.33 36.39 -3.16
C VAL A 29 9.40 35.90 -2.18
N GLY A 30 9.19 36.05 -0.86
CA GLY A 30 10.03 35.44 0.17
C GLY A 30 10.00 33.91 0.11
N GLY A 31 8.82 33.30 0.04
CA GLY A 31 8.66 31.85 -0.12
C GLY A 31 9.30 31.31 -1.41
N ILE A 32 9.11 32.01 -2.53
CA ILE A 32 9.74 31.64 -3.82
C ILE A 32 11.27 31.71 -3.72
N ARG A 33 11.83 32.77 -3.11
CA ARG A 33 13.28 32.91 -2.87
C ARG A 33 13.83 31.87 -1.89
N ALA A 34 13.00 31.33 -1.00
CA ALA A 34 13.34 30.21 -0.12
C ALA A 34 13.23 28.83 -0.80
N GLY A 35 12.87 28.78 -2.10
CA GLY A 35 12.82 27.55 -2.90
C GLY A 35 11.44 26.90 -3.01
N GLN A 36 10.35 27.60 -2.65
CA GLN A 36 8.99 27.10 -2.84
C GLN A 36 8.70 26.83 -4.33
N SER A 37 8.47 25.56 -4.68
CA SER A 37 8.15 25.12 -6.03
C SER A 37 7.03 24.06 -6.01
N PRO A 38 5.92 24.24 -6.77
CA PRO A 38 5.57 25.44 -7.51
C PRO A 38 5.33 26.64 -6.58
N ALA A 39 5.51 27.85 -7.11
CA ALA A 39 5.16 29.09 -6.43
C ALA A 39 3.65 29.11 -6.09
N GLN A 40 3.32 29.36 -4.83
CA GLN A 40 1.95 29.33 -4.31
C GLN A 40 1.33 30.74 -4.28
N ARG A 41 0.11 30.84 -3.75
CA ARG A 41 -0.57 32.10 -3.40
C ARG A 41 -0.21 32.50 -1.95
N PRO A 42 -0.28 33.79 -1.58
CA PRO A 42 0.04 34.25 -0.22
C PRO A 42 -1.09 34.06 0.80
N VAL A 43 -2.30 33.75 0.35
CA VAL A 43 -3.51 33.51 1.15
C VAL A 43 -4.33 32.37 0.52
N PHE A 44 -5.19 31.73 1.31
CA PHE A 44 -5.92 30.50 0.94
C PHE A 44 -4.98 29.45 0.31
N THR A 45 -3.89 29.18 1.03
CA THR A 45 -2.72 28.45 0.51
C THR A 45 -2.96 26.94 0.37
N ARG A 46 -3.84 26.36 1.19
CA ARG A 46 -4.19 24.93 1.15
C ARG A 46 -5.28 24.71 0.11
N THR A 47 -5.01 23.93 -0.94
CA THR A 47 -6.02 23.56 -1.95
C THR A 47 -6.63 22.20 -1.62
N HIS A 48 -7.96 22.11 -1.54
CA HIS A 48 -8.66 20.84 -1.34
C HIS A 48 -8.97 20.14 -2.66
N GLY A 49 -9.24 20.91 -3.72
CA GLY A 49 -9.47 20.34 -5.05
C GLY A 49 -9.86 21.37 -6.10
N ILE A 50 -9.72 20.94 -7.35
CA ILE A 50 -10.07 21.70 -8.54
C ILE A 50 -11.20 20.95 -9.26
N ALA A 51 -12.35 21.59 -9.43
CA ALA A 51 -13.53 20.98 -10.06
C ALA A 51 -14.02 21.82 -11.24
N ALA A 52 -14.41 21.15 -12.33
CA ALA A 52 -15.19 21.77 -13.39
C ALA A 52 -16.66 21.89 -12.95
N ALA A 53 -17.36 22.92 -13.43
CA ALA A 53 -18.74 23.21 -13.07
C ALA A 53 -19.47 23.97 -14.19
N ARG A 54 -20.75 24.27 -13.96
CA ARG A 54 -21.57 25.13 -14.80
C ARG A 54 -22.42 26.05 -13.93
N LEU A 55 -22.50 27.34 -14.27
CA LEU A 55 -23.43 28.28 -13.63
C LEU A 55 -24.64 28.46 -14.55
N ASP A 56 -25.79 27.92 -14.15
CA ASP A 56 -27.05 28.02 -14.89
C ASP A 56 -27.88 29.16 -14.31
N ILE A 57 -28.22 30.17 -15.13
CA ILE A 57 -29.05 31.30 -14.71
C ILE A 57 -30.50 30.82 -14.59
N GLU A 58 -31.24 31.28 -13.57
CA GLU A 58 -32.65 30.87 -13.40
C GLU A 58 -33.47 31.33 -14.63
N PRO A 59 -34.28 30.45 -15.26
CA PRO A 59 -34.91 30.75 -16.54
C PRO A 59 -35.91 31.91 -16.46
N ASP A 60 -36.77 31.87 -15.43
CA ASP A 60 -37.84 32.82 -15.18
C ASP A 60 -37.39 34.00 -14.30
N LEU A 61 -36.09 34.29 -14.26
CA LEU A 61 -35.52 35.40 -13.48
C LEU A 61 -36.14 36.75 -13.89
N PRO A 62 -36.67 37.57 -12.95
CA PRO A 62 -37.25 38.87 -13.27
C PRO A 62 -36.29 39.82 -14.04
N PRO A 63 -36.78 40.68 -14.95
CA PRO A 63 -35.94 41.55 -15.78
C PRO A 63 -34.96 42.43 -15.00
N GLU A 64 -35.38 42.93 -13.83
CA GLU A 64 -34.56 43.74 -12.92
C GLU A 64 -33.46 42.96 -12.20
N LEU A 65 -33.42 41.64 -12.35
CA LEU A 65 -32.33 40.76 -11.90
C LEU A 65 -31.45 40.23 -13.05
N LYS A 66 -31.83 40.46 -14.32
CA LYS A 66 -31.04 40.08 -15.50
C LYS A 66 -29.90 41.08 -15.78
N VAL A 67 -28.91 41.11 -14.87
CA VAL A 67 -27.83 42.10 -14.84
C VAL A 67 -26.45 41.47 -15.00
N GLY A 68 -25.62 42.00 -15.91
CA GLY A 68 -24.29 41.49 -16.23
C GLY A 68 -24.33 39.99 -16.57
N VAL A 69 -23.62 39.14 -15.82
CA VAL A 69 -23.68 37.67 -16.03
C VAL A 69 -25.08 37.07 -15.88
N PHE A 70 -25.96 37.64 -15.04
CA PHE A 70 -27.32 37.14 -14.84
C PHE A 70 -28.26 37.53 -16.00
N ALA A 71 -27.77 38.23 -17.02
CA ALA A 71 -28.47 38.41 -18.30
C ALA A 71 -28.24 37.23 -19.28
N GLY A 72 -27.30 36.33 -19.00
CA GLY A 72 -27.05 35.12 -19.78
C GLY A 72 -28.02 33.98 -19.47
N THR A 73 -27.70 32.79 -19.99
CA THR A 73 -28.45 31.54 -19.72
C THR A 73 -27.62 30.50 -18.97
N SER A 74 -26.37 30.26 -19.38
CA SER A 74 -25.48 29.30 -18.73
C SER A 74 -24.02 29.58 -19.09
N TYR A 75 -23.11 29.33 -18.14
CA TYR A 75 -21.65 29.49 -18.34
C TYR A 75 -20.89 28.25 -17.86
N ALA A 76 -19.93 27.79 -18.65
CA ALA A 76 -18.94 26.83 -18.18
C ALA A 76 -18.06 27.49 -17.10
N ALA A 77 -17.70 26.73 -16.06
CA ALA A 77 -16.97 27.25 -14.92
C ALA A 77 -15.86 26.29 -14.47
N TRP A 78 -14.83 26.83 -13.83
CA TRP A 78 -13.84 26.08 -13.06
C TRP A 78 -13.71 26.64 -11.65
N LEU A 79 -13.63 25.73 -10.68
CA LEU A 79 -13.68 25.99 -9.25
C LEU A 79 -12.35 25.61 -8.59
N ARG A 80 -11.87 26.44 -7.66
CA ARG A 80 -10.83 26.09 -6.69
C ARG A 80 -11.42 26.12 -5.29
N PHE A 81 -11.50 24.95 -4.65
CA PHE A 81 -11.78 24.84 -3.22
C PHE A 81 -10.46 24.89 -2.43
N SER A 82 -10.40 25.74 -1.42
CA SER A 82 -9.18 25.99 -0.65
C SER A 82 -9.48 26.56 0.73
N SER A 83 -8.52 26.48 1.66
CA SER A 83 -8.61 27.17 2.95
C SER A 83 -7.34 27.93 3.30
N ASP A 84 -7.47 28.87 4.23
CA ASP A 84 -6.32 29.54 4.85
C ASP A 84 -5.96 28.87 6.19
N PRO A 85 -4.81 28.17 6.28
CA PRO A 85 -4.42 27.41 7.45
C PRO A 85 -3.85 28.24 8.61
N GLY A 86 -3.55 29.54 8.42
CA GLY A 86 -3.02 30.39 9.49
C GLY A 86 -1.70 29.92 10.12
N GLY A 87 -0.94 29.06 9.44
CA GLY A 87 0.32 28.47 9.93
C GLY A 87 0.20 27.07 10.57
N VAL A 88 -1.01 26.51 10.70
CA VAL A 88 -1.24 25.15 11.21
C VAL A 88 -1.38 24.17 10.05
N ASP A 89 -0.66 23.03 10.06
CA ASP A 89 -0.83 22.02 9.01
C ASP A 89 -2.08 21.14 9.23
N SER A 90 -3.27 21.74 9.06
CA SER A 90 -4.56 21.06 9.02
C SER A 90 -5.58 21.94 8.29
N ASP A 91 -6.64 21.34 7.76
CA ASP A 91 -7.84 22.01 7.29
C ASP A 91 -8.96 22.11 8.36
N PHE A 92 -8.77 21.51 9.54
CA PHE A 92 -9.73 21.60 10.65
C PHE A 92 -9.82 23.02 11.23
N LYS A 93 -11.03 23.58 11.28
CA LYS A 93 -11.33 24.96 11.73
C LYS A 93 -10.63 26.08 10.92
N THR A 94 -10.26 25.79 9.67
CA THR A 94 -9.70 26.80 8.76
C THR A 94 -10.80 27.58 8.05
N THR A 95 -10.52 28.83 7.68
CA THR A 95 -11.45 29.60 6.82
C THR A 95 -11.39 29.01 5.42
N SER A 96 -12.48 28.37 5.00
CA SER A 96 -12.63 27.77 3.68
C SER A 96 -13.15 28.79 2.67
N GLY A 97 -12.78 28.64 1.40
CA GLY A 97 -13.14 29.55 0.33
C GLY A 97 -13.16 28.88 -1.04
N ILE A 98 -14.01 29.43 -1.90
CA ILE A 98 -14.23 28.98 -3.27
C ILE A 98 -13.93 30.12 -4.23
N GLY A 99 -12.97 29.89 -5.14
CA GLY A 99 -12.75 30.71 -6.32
C GLY A 99 -13.50 30.11 -7.51
N ILE A 100 -14.31 30.91 -8.19
CA ILE A 100 -15.05 30.53 -9.40
C ILE A 100 -14.51 31.37 -10.55
N LYS A 101 -14.15 30.74 -11.67
CA LYS A 101 -13.94 31.41 -12.97
C LYS A 101 -14.98 30.89 -13.95
N LEU A 102 -15.85 31.78 -14.43
CA LEU A 102 -16.75 31.55 -15.57
C LEU A 102 -16.02 31.81 -16.88
N PHE A 103 -16.43 31.13 -17.95
CA PHE A 103 -15.90 31.25 -19.32
C PHE A 103 -17.03 31.55 -20.32
N GLY A 104 -16.72 32.19 -21.46
CA GLY A 104 -17.74 32.61 -22.43
C GLY A 104 -18.52 33.86 -22.02
N VAL A 105 -18.07 34.59 -20.99
CA VAL A 105 -18.64 35.87 -20.57
C VAL A 105 -18.10 36.97 -21.49
N ALA A 106 -18.90 37.34 -22.50
CA ALA A 106 -18.57 38.46 -23.38
C ALA A 106 -18.55 39.81 -22.64
N GLY A 107 -17.97 40.84 -23.27
CA GLY A 107 -17.88 42.20 -22.74
C GLY A 107 -16.56 42.52 -22.01
N PRO A 108 -16.15 43.80 -21.97
CA PRO A 108 -14.88 44.23 -21.38
C PRO A 108 -14.83 43.99 -19.86
N LYS A 109 -13.62 43.80 -19.32
CA LYS A 109 -13.39 43.56 -17.90
C LYS A 109 -12.84 44.80 -17.21
N LEU A 110 -13.11 44.92 -15.91
CA LEU A 110 -12.54 45.97 -15.05
C LEU A 110 -11.05 45.77 -14.72
N LEU A 111 -10.50 44.60 -15.09
CA LEU A 111 -9.09 44.23 -14.99
C LEU A 111 -8.77 43.03 -15.91
N GLY A 112 -7.79 43.20 -16.80
CA GLY A 112 -7.28 42.14 -17.69
C GLY A 112 -8.15 41.86 -18.93
N ASP A 113 -7.60 41.07 -19.86
CA ASP A 113 -8.25 40.68 -21.11
C ASP A 113 -8.94 39.31 -21.01
N GLY A 114 -9.81 38.99 -21.97
CA GLY A 114 -10.43 37.66 -22.12
C GLY A 114 -11.95 37.63 -21.95
N ASP A 115 -12.54 36.44 -22.14
CA ASP A 115 -13.98 36.16 -22.05
C ASP A 115 -14.36 35.48 -20.71
N THR A 116 -13.59 35.71 -19.66
CA THR A 116 -13.79 35.10 -18.33
C THR A 116 -14.44 36.07 -17.33
N HIS A 117 -14.89 35.56 -16.18
CA HIS A 117 -15.42 36.37 -15.06
C HIS A 117 -15.23 35.63 -13.73
N ASP A 118 -14.74 36.32 -12.70
CA ASP A 118 -14.31 35.68 -11.45
C ASP A 118 -15.19 36.07 -10.25
N PHE A 119 -15.64 35.08 -9.47
CA PHE A 119 -16.25 35.27 -8.15
C PHE A 119 -15.37 34.61 -7.07
N LEU A 120 -15.22 35.27 -5.93
CA LEU A 120 -14.50 34.74 -4.77
C LEU A 120 -15.39 34.83 -3.52
N LEU A 121 -15.55 33.71 -2.81
CA LEU A 121 -16.39 33.60 -1.63
C LEU A 121 -15.69 32.79 -0.51
N GLN A 122 -16.05 33.05 0.75
CA GLN A 122 -15.51 32.38 1.96
C GLN A 122 -16.64 31.86 2.87
N ASN A 123 -16.37 30.88 3.75
CA ASN A 123 -17.38 30.20 4.58
C ASN A 123 -17.91 31.00 5.78
N TYR A 124 -17.89 32.33 5.72
CA TYR A 124 -18.39 33.21 6.78
C TYR A 124 -18.99 34.50 6.18
N PRO A 125 -20.11 35.06 6.69
CA PRO A 125 -20.84 36.15 6.04
C PRO A 125 -20.19 37.54 6.09
N VAL A 126 -19.21 37.74 6.97
CA VAL A 126 -18.50 39.02 7.18
C VAL A 126 -16.98 38.86 7.13
N PHE A 127 -16.26 39.96 6.98
CA PHE A 127 -14.81 40.02 7.10
C PHE A 127 -14.42 40.36 8.54
N PHE A 128 -13.18 40.07 8.92
CA PHE A 128 -12.69 40.26 10.30
C PHE A 128 -12.21 41.69 10.61
N VAL A 129 -12.13 42.56 9.60
CA VAL A 129 -11.84 44.01 9.70
C VAL A 129 -12.74 44.78 8.75
N ASP A 130 -13.01 46.05 9.03
CA ASP A 130 -14.00 46.84 8.30
C ASP A 130 -13.52 47.36 6.95
N ASP A 131 -12.30 47.90 6.90
CA ASP A 131 -11.76 48.63 5.76
C ASP A 131 -10.30 48.24 5.43
N ALA A 132 -9.74 48.79 4.35
CA ALA A 132 -8.38 48.52 3.92
C ALA A 132 -7.30 49.06 4.89
N ALA A 133 -7.55 50.16 5.61
CA ALA A 133 -6.58 50.70 6.57
C ALA A 133 -6.45 49.77 7.79
N ALA A 134 -7.57 49.26 8.30
CA ALA A 134 -7.62 48.23 9.33
C ALA A 134 -6.96 46.92 8.84
N MET A 135 -7.22 46.50 7.59
CA MET A 135 -6.55 45.33 6.99
C MET A 135 -5.03 45.54 6.85
N CYS A 136 -4.58 46.74 6.48
CA CYS A 136 -3.15 47.08 6.39
C CYS A 136 -2.49 47.05 7.79
N ALA A 137 -3.13 47.65 8.80
CA ALA A 137 -2.64 47.65 10.18
C ALA A 137 -2.51 46.22 10.74
N PHE A 138 -3.52 45.37 10.52
CA PHE A 138 -3.45 43.94 10.88
C PHE A 138 -2.34 43.20 10.11
N THR A 139 -2.27 43.36 8.79
CA THR A 139 -1.26 42.69 7.94
C THR A 139 0.16 43.07 8.36
N ARG A 140 0.38 44.33 8.72
CA ARG A 140 1.65 44.83 9.25
C ARG A 140 1.97 44.22 10.62
N ALA A 141 1.00 44.20 11.54
CA ALA A 141 1.16 43.55 12.83
C ALA A 141 1.52 42.07 12.70
N ALA A 142 0.90 41.35 11.76
CA ALA A 142 1.12 39.91 11.56
C ALA A 142 2.43 39.57 10.82
N LEU A 143 2.77 40.27 9.73
CA LEU A 143 3.89 39.89 8.85
C LEU A 143 5.19 40.66 9.11
N ILE A 144 5.10 41.90 9.58
CA ILE A 144 6.26 42.77 9.78
C ILE A 144 6.66 42.81 11.25
N ASP A 145 5.74 43.25 12.12
CA ASP A 145 6.02 43.61 13.52
C ASP A 145 5.95 42.42 14.51
N ASP A 146 5.50 41.24 14.07
CA ASP A 146 5.38 39.99 14.85
C ASP A 146 4.48 40.12 16.11
N LYS A 147 3.33 40.79 15.93
CA LYS A 147 2.40 41.28 16.96
C LYS A 147 0.92 41.02 16.62
N ALA A 148 0.63 39.94 15.90
CA ALA A 148 -0.74 39.58 15.52
C ALA A 148 -1.68 39.51 16.74
N ASP A 149 -1.30 38.78 17.79
CA ASP A 149 -2.13 38.60 18.99
C ASP A 149 -2.31 39.88 19.79
N GLU A 150 -1.26 40.71 19.95
CA GLU A 150 -1.37 42.03 20.59
C GLU A 150 -2.38 42.93 19.86
N TRP A 151 -2.36 42.89 18.52
CA TRP A 151 -3.29 43.67 17.70
C TRP A 151 -4.72 43.11 17.79
N ILE A 152 -4.90 41.79 17.72
CA ILE A 152 -6.21 41.12 17.85
C ILE A 152 -6.85 41.42 19.22
N ASP A 153 -6.07 41.39 20.30
CA ASP A 153 -6.55 41.68 21.65
C ASP A 153 -6.96 43.16 21.83
N ALA A 154 -6.34 44.07 21.09
CA ALA A 154 -6.75 45.48 21.04
C ALA A 154 -8.01 45.74 20.18
N HIS A 155 -8.48 44.76 19.39
CA HIS A 155 -9.63 44.90 18.49
C HIS A 155 -10.72 43.85 18.77
N PRO A 156 -11.56 44.03 19.81
CA PRO A 156 -12.49 43.00 20.28
C PRO A 156 -13.46 42.45 19.23
N ARG A 157 -13.94 43.29 18.29
CA ARG A 157 -14.83 42.86 17.19
C ARG A 157 -14.11 41.95 16.19
N THR A 158 -12.85 42.24 15.88
CA THR A 158 -11.99 41.37 15.07
C THR A 158 -11.73 40.05 15.78
N LYS A 159 -11.41 40.08 17.08
CA LYS A 159 -11.20 38.88 17.92
C LYS A 159 -12.45 38.00 18.00
N GLU A 160 -13.63 38.60 18.09
CA GLU A 160 -14.92 37.90 18.02
C GLU A 160 -15.12 37.21 16.65
N ILE A 161 -14.97 37.95 15.55
CA ILE A 161 -15.19 37.40 14.20
C ILE A 161 -14.17 36.30 13.88
N LEU A 162 -12.88 36.49 14.15
CA LEU A 162 -11.85 35.47 13.94
C LEU A 162 -12.13 34.18 14.72
N LYS A 163 -12.66 34.30 15.95
CA LYS A 163 -13.10 33.14 16.75
C LYS A 163 -14.33 32.44 16.14
N LEU A 164 -15.27 33.21 15.59
CA LEU A 164 -16.47 32.67 14.94
C LEU A 164 -16.19 32.05 13.56
N MET A 165 -15.12 32.48 12.88
CA MET A 165 -14.64 31.90 11.61
C MET A 165 -13.94 30.53 11.79
N GLN A 166 -13.60 30.13 13.03
CA GLN A 166 -12.98 28.83 13.34
C GLN A 166 -14.00 27.67 13.41
N VAL A 167 -14.85 27.55 12.39
CA VAL A 167 -15.87 26.50 12.24
C VAL A 167 -15.26 25.23 11.65
N PRO A 168 -15.48 24.04 12.26
CA PRO A 168 -15.07 22.79 11.65
C PRO A 168 -16.12 22.31 10.64
N GLU A 169 -15.87 22.55 9.36
CA GLU A 169 -16.72 22.10 8.25
C GLU A 169 -16.64 20.58 8.04
N ALA A 170 -17.75 19.93 7.66
CA ALA A 170 -17.75 18.50 7.33
C ALA A 170 -17.39 18.22 5.86
N SER A 171 -17.76 19.14 4.95
CA SER A 171 -17.47 19.06 3.52
C SER A 171 -17.59 20.44 2.87
N VAL A 172 -16.63 20.80 2.01
CA VAL A 172 -16.72 22.02 1.19
C VAL A 172 -17.87 21.99 0.17
N LEU A 173 -18.55 20.85 -0.02
CA LEU A 173 -19.75 20.72 -0.84
C LEU A 173 -21.06 20.95 -0.06
N THR A 174 -21.02 20.97 1.28
CA THR A 174 -22.18 21.21 2.16
C THR A 174 -22.01 22.46 3.04
N THR A 175 -20.94 23.22 2.84
CA THR A 175 -20.67 24.51 3.47
C THR A 175 -21.33 25.66 2.68
N SER A 176 -21.88 26.68 3.34
CA SER A 176 -22.30 27.92 2.66
C SER A 176 -21.12 28.87 2.47
N PHE A 177 -21.09 29.64 1.38
CA PHE A 177 -20.03 30.62 1.13
C PHE A 177 -20.62 32.00 0.79
N TRP A 178 -19.96 33.08 1.19
CA TRP A 178 -20.37 34.46 0.95
C TRP A 178 -19.25 35.28 0.29
N SER A 179 -19.60 36.22 -0.60
CA SER A 179 -18.62 37.14 -1.19
C SER A 179 -18.01 38.11 -0.18
N VAL A 180 -18.69 38.27 0.97
CA VAL A 180 -18.37 39.11 2.13
C VAL A 180 -18.36 40.61 1.86
N LEU A 181 -17.65 41.04 0.81
CA LEU A 181 -17.63 42.40 0.30
C LEU A 181 -18.80 42.61 -0.68
N PRO A 182 -19.33 43.85 -0.80
CA PRO A 182 -20.36 44.17 -1.75
C PRO A 182 -19.80 44.44 -3.16
N TYR A 183 -20.69 44.35 -4.14
CA TYR A 183 -20.44 44.54 -5.57
C TYR A 183 -21.56 45.41 -6.14
N ALA A 184 -21.31 46.11 -7.25
CA ALA A 184 -22.37 46.70 -8.05
C ALA A 184 -23.33 45.63 -8.58
N PHE A 185 -24.54 46.05 -8.92
CA PHE A 185 -25.55 45.24 -9.58
C PHE A 185 -26.26 46.09 -10.65
N GLY A 186 -25.45 46.59 -11.58
CA GLY A 186 -25.83 47.64 -12.53
C GLY A 186 -25.89 49.04 -11.89
N PRO A 187 -26.40 50.05 -12.61
CA PRO A 187 -26.36 51.43 -12.17
C PRO A 187 -27.10 51.68 -10.84
N GLY A 188 -26.37 52.21 -9.84
CA GLY A 188 -26.94 52.68 -8.58
C GLY A 188 -27.52 51.59 -7.66
N ARG A 189 -27.17 50.31 -7.88
CA ARG A 189 -27.60 49.17 -7.05
C ARG A 189 -26.39 48.36 -6.63
N PHE A 190 -26.47 47.75 -5.44
CA PHE A 190 -25.38 46.97 -4.87
C PHE A 190 -25.89 45.67 -4.23
N VAL A 191 -25.07 44.62 -4.25
CA VAL A 191 -25.36 43.30 -3.67
C VAL A 191 -24.16 42.68 -2.97
N LYS A 192 -24.41 41.74 -2.06
CA LYS A 192 -23.49 40.65 -1.73
C LYS A 192 -23.96 39.35 -2.37
N TYR A 193 -23.04 38.42 -2.65
CA TYR A 193 -23.35 37.09 -3.18
C TYR A 193 -23.24 36.01 -2.11
N LYS A 194 -24.09 34.98 -2.19
CA LYS A 194 -24.02 33.76 -1.37
C LYS A 194 -24.18 32.51 -2.24
N LEU A 195 -23.41 31.48 -1.94
CA LEU A 195 -23.64 30.10 -2.34
C LEU A 195 -24.26 29.34 -1.16
N GLU A 196 -25.38 28.68 -1.41
CA GLU A 196 -26.08 27.84 -0.43
C GLU A 196 -26.23 26.42 -1.01
N PRO A 197 -25.72 25.37 -0.36
CA PRO A 197 -25.80 24.01 -0.90
C PRO A 197 -27.25 23.54 -0.98
N GLU A 198 -27.60 22.82 -2.06
CA GLU A 198 -28.92 22.16 -2.16
C GLU A 198 -28.96 20.81 -1.41
N ALA A 199 -27.78 20.27 -1.05
CA ALA A 199 -27.65 19.12 -0.16
C ALA A 199 -27.66 19.54 1.32
N PRO A 200 -28.22 18.71 2.24
CA PRO A 200 -28.12 18.95 3.67
C PRO A 200 -26.67 18.77 4.17
N LEU A 201 -26.33 19.39 5.30
CA LEU A 201 -25.08 19.15 6.01
C LEU A 201 -25.02 17.70 6.51
N ASP A 202 -24.02 16.93 6.06
CA ASP A 202 -23.82 15.54 6.43
C ASP A 202 -22.33 15.20 6.63
N GLY A 203 -22.07 14.05 7.25
CA GLY A 203 -20.74 13.66 7.71
C GLY A 203 -20.35 14.33 9.03
N VAL A 204 -19.09 14.11 9.45
CA VAL A 204 -18.48 14.69 10.65
C VAL A 204 -17.05 15.08 10.27
N PRO A 205 -16.54 16.26 10.66
CA PRO A 205 -15.13 16.61 10.48
C PRO A 205 -14.21 15.61 11.18
N THR A 206 -12.98 15.41 10.71
CA THR A 206 -12.03 14.43 11.27
C THR A 206 -10.83 15.11 11.92
N PRO A 207 -10.88 15.47 13.23
CA PRO A 207 -9.73 16.08 13.91
C PRO A 207 -8.56 15.09 13.99
N GLY A 208 -7.46 15.41 13.32
CA GLY A 208 -6.24 14.58 13.26
C GLY A 208 -5.81 14.29 11.83
N ASP A 209 -6.77 14.14 10.91
CA ASP A 209 -6.46 14.18 9.47
C ASP A 209 -6.24 15.63 9.04
N THR A 210 -5.25 15.87 8.19
CA THR A 210 -4.84 17.22 7.79
C THR A 210 -5.38 17.62 6.41
N THR A 211 -6.00 16.70 5.69
CA THR A 211 -6.52 16.90 4.33
C THR A 211 -7.92 16.31 4.12
N TYR A 212 -8.71 16.13 5.19
CA TYR A 212 -10.00 15.43 5.11
C TYR A 212 -10.99 16.11 4.16
N LEU A 213 -10.94 17.44 3.99
CA LEU A 213 -11.80 18.15 3.02
C LEU A 213 -11.45 17.83 1.57
N ALA A 214 -10.18 17.47 1.28
CA ALA A 214 -9.76 17.05 -0.06
C ALA A 214 -10.24 15.63 -0.38
N ALA A 215 -10.04 14.70 0.56
CA ALA A 215 -10.49 13.32 0.45
C ALA A 215 -12.02 13.20 0.36
N ASP A 216 -12.74 14.05 1.09
CA ASP A 216 -14.20 14.16 1.02
C ASP A 216 -14.70 14.70 -0.34
N LEU A 217 -14.11 15.81 -0.81
CA LEU A 217 -14.44 16.42 -2.10
C LEU A 217 -14.23 15.45 -3.28
N GLN A 218 -13.10 14.75 -3.32
CA GLN A 218 -12.85 13.74 -4.35
C GLN A 218 -13.87 12.59 -4.27
N ARG A 219 -14.08 11.99 -3.09
CA ARG A 219 -15.03 10.88 -2.94
C ARG A 219 -16.42 11.27 -3.44
N ARG A 220 -16.97 12.39 -2.95
CA ARG A 220 -18.33 12.85 -3.31
C ARG A 220 -18.50 13.16 -4.79
N LEU A 221 -17.50 13.78 -5.44
CA LEU A 221 -17.58 14.09 -6.88
C LEU A 221 -17.35 12.87 -7.78
N ARG A 222 -16.64 11.83 -7.33
CA ARG A 222 -16.62 10.54 -8.04
C ARG A 222 -17.97 9.83 -8.00
N ASP A 223 -18.70 9.99 -6.90
CA ASP A 223 -19.97 9.29 -6.64
C ASP A 223 -21.18 10.02 -7.24
N GLY A 224 -21.20 11.37 -7.29
CA GLY A 224 -22.36 12.12 -7.77
C GLY A 224 -22.12 13.59 -8.14
N GLU A 225 -23.21 14.28 -8.46
CA GLU A 225 -23.27 15.73 -8.71
C GLU A 225 -23.48 16.50 -7.40
N ALA A 226 -22.83 17.66 -7.26
CA ALA A 226 -23.09 18.62 -6.18
C ALA A 226 -23.68 19.93 -6.74
N ARG A 227 -24.54 20.59 -5.96
CA ARG A 227 -25.32 21.76 -6.42
C ARG A 227 -25.40 22.83 -5.35
N PHE A 228 -25.22 24.09 -5.76
CA PHE A 228 -25.43 25.27 -4.92
C PHE A 228 -26.43 26.22 -5.58
N ARG A 229 -27.30 26.82 -4.76
CA ARG A 229 -28.07 28.01 -5.12
C ARG A 229 -27.12 29.20 -5.11
N PHE A 230 -27.09 29.95 -6.19
CA PHE A 230 -26.41 31.24 -6.28
C PHE A 230 -27.43 32.33 -5.95
N LEU A 231 -27.15 33.09 -4.89
CA LEU A 231 -28.06 34.03 -4.27
C LEU A 231 -27.45 35.43 -4.28
N VAL A 232 -28.27 36.46 -4.51
CA VAL A 232 -27.94 37.87 -4.26
C VAL A 232 -28.63 38.36 -2.99
N GLN A 233 -28.00 39.30 -2.30
CA GLN A 233 -28.55 40.01 -1.15
C GLN A 233 -28.39 41.51 -1.38
N PHE A 234 -29.49 42.26 -1.41
CA PHE A 234 -29.47 43.67 -1.81
C PHE A 234 -29.08 44.63 -0.68
N PHE A 235 -28.39 45.70 -1.07
CA PHE A 235 -28.24 46.92 -0.28
C PHE A 235 -29.59 47.60 -0.06
N ASP A 236 -29.76 48.20 1.12
CA ASP A 236 -30.89 49.05 1.49
C ASP A 236 -30.41 50.45 1.93
N ASN A 237 -29.47 50.53 2.89
CA ASN A 237 -28.90 51.78 3.41
C ASN A 237 -27.49 51.60 4.02
N GLU A 238 -26.76 52.70 4.26
CA GLU A 238 -25.38 52.68 4.80
C GLU A 238 -25.26 52.42 6.32
N GLU A 239 -26.39 52.33 7.05
CA GLU A 239 -26.39 51.99 8.48
C GLU A 239 -26.44 50.46 8.68
N THR A 240 -27.36 49.77 8.00
CA THR A 240 -27.56 48.31 8.13
C THR A 240 -26.94 47.48 7.00
N THR A 241 -26.65 48.08 5.85
CA THR A 241 -25.98 47.41 4.71
C THR A 241 -24.81 48.24 4.16
N PRO A 242 -23.82 48.66 4.98
CA PRO A 242 -22.75 49.55 4.54
C PRO A 242 -21.88 48.97 3.42
N LEU A 243 -21.41 49.84 2.53
CA LEU A 243 -20.55 49.45 1.39
C LEU A 243 -19.05 49.30 1.76
N ASP A 244 -18.57 49.98 2.81
CA ASP A 244 -17.17 49.95 3.23
C ASP A 244 -17.02 49.78 4.77
N LYS A 245 -17.79 48.83 5.33
CA LYS A 245 -17.63 48.32 6.71
C LYS A 245 -17.86 46.80 6.74
N ALA A 246 -16.83 46.05 6.39
CA ALA A 246 -16.96 44.63 6.11
C ALA A 246 -17.22 43.73 7.34
N THR A 247 -17.17 44.24 8.60
CA THR A 247 -17.59 43.48 9.80
C THR A 247 -19.10 43.50 10.05
N VAL A 248 -19.87 44.27 9.25
CA VAL A 248 -21.33 44.39 9.37
C VAL A 248 -22.02 43.33 8.50
N GLU A 249 -22.80 42.47 9.16
CA GLU A 249 -23.62 41.45 8.51
C GLU A 249 -24.89 42.10 7.95
N TRP A 250 -25.17 41.86 6.67
CA TRP A 250 -26.37 42.35 6.01
C TRP A 250 -27.53 41.41 6.33
N THR A 251 -28.69 41.96 6.71
CA THR A 251 -29.88 41.20 7.14
C THR A 251 -31.02 41.20 6.13
N THR A 252 -30.83 41.83 4.97
CA THR A 252 -31.82 41.86 3.88
C THR A 252 -32.04 40.47 3.25
N PRO A 253 -33.20 40.19 2.64
CA PRO A 253 -33.49 38.87 2.08
C PRO A 253 -32.55 38.45 0.94
N PHE A 254 -32.28 37.14 0.86
CA PHE A 254 -31.58 36.52 -0.27
C PHE A 254 -32.56 36.18 -1.41
N VAL A 255 -32.14 36.40 -2.65
CA VAL A 255 -32.89 36.08 -3.88
C VAL A 255 -32.06 35.15 -4.77
N ARG A 256 -32.64 34.03 -5.24
CA ARG A 256 -31.97 33.09 -6.17
C ARG A 256 -31.88 33.71 -7.56
N VAL A 257 -30.67 33.69 -8.13
CA VAL A 257 -30.38 34.23 -9.48
C VAL A 257 -29.76 33.19 -10.42
N ALA A 258 -29.13 32.16 -9.88
CA ALA A 258 -28.57 31.06 -10.65
C ALA A 258 -28.41 29.79 -9.79
N THR A 259 -28.02 28.68 -10.42
CA THR A 259 -27.60 27.43 -9.80
C THR A 259 -26.18 27.09 -10.27
N LEU A 260 -25.25 26.88 -9.33
CA LEU A 260 -23.93 26.34 -9.63
C LEU A 260 -23.98 24.81 -9.53
N VAL A 261 -23.76 24.14 -10.65
CA VAL A 261 -23.81 22.68 -10.81
C VAL A 261 -22.40 22.13 -10.99
N ILE A 262 -22.00 21.18 -10.15
CA ILE A 262 -20.68 20.53 -10.15
C ILE A 262 -20.90 19.06 -10.52
N PRO A 263 -20.75 18.66 -11.81
CA PRO A 263 -21.06 17.32 -12.27
C PRO A 263 -20.11 16.26 -11.68
N ARG A 264 -20.58 15.00 -11.67
CA ARG A 264 -19.79 13.80 -11.32
C ARG A 264 -18.49 13.77 -12.14
N GLN A 265 -17.34 13.79 -11.49
CA GLN A 265 -16.01 13.89 -12.11
C GLN A 265 -14.91 13.32 -11.21
N ASP A 266 -13.74 13.05 -11.79
CA ASP A 266 -12.53 12.69 -11.05
C ASP A 266 -11.64 13.93 -10.89
N ILE A 267 -11.57 14.53 -9.70
CA ILE A 267 -10.75 15.75 -9.51
C ILE A 267 -9.24 15.47 -9.43
N GLU A 268 -8.85 14.20 -9.32
CA GLU A 268 -7.47 13.72 -9.41
C GLU A 268 -7.07 13.37 -10.85
N ALA A 269 -7.97 13.56 -11.83
CA ALA A 269 -7.69 13.35 -13.26
C ALA A 269 -6.42 14.10 -13.71
N ARG A 270 -5.69 13.51 -14.67
CA ARG A 270 -4.31 13.92 -14.95
C ARG A 270 -4.21 15.42 -15.29
N GLY A 271 -3.45 16.13 -14.47
CA GLY A 271 -3.22 17.57 -14.62
C GLY A 271 -4.42 18.47 -14.26
N GLN A 272 -5.52 17.95 -13.69
CA GLN A 272 -6.66 18.75 -13.25
C GLN A 272 -6.25 19.72 -12.13
N ALA A 273 -5.58 19.22 -11.08
CA ALA A 273 -5.02 20.05 -10.02
C ALA A 273 -4.06 21.14 -10.56
N ALA A 274 -3.14 20.76 -11.46
CA ALA A 274 -2.18 21.69 -12.07
C ALA A 274 -2.85 22.77 -12.96
N TYR A 275 -3.95 22.43 -13.64
CA TYR A 275 -4.74 23.40 -14.41
C TYR A 275 -5.36 24.46 -13.49
N GLY A 276 -6.07 24.04 -12.44
CA GLY A 276 -6.70 24.96 -11.48
C GLY A 276 -5.71 25.77 -10.66
N GLU A 277 -4.57 25.18 -10.29
CA GLU A 277 -3.49 25.92 -9.62
C GLU A 277 -2.81 26.96 -10.52
N ASN A 278 -2.91 26.81 -11.85
CA ASN A 278 -2.44 27.83 -12.79
C ASN A 278 -3.46 28.98 -12.97
N LEU A 279 -4.77 28.73 -12.84
CA LEU A 279 -5.81 29.77 -12.94
C LEU A 279 -5.56 30.95 -11.99
N ALA A 280 -5.73 32.17 -12.51
CA ALA A 280 -5.89 33.37 -11.70
C ALA A 280 -7.36 33.49 -11.26
N PHE A 281 -7.60 33.99 -10.04
CA PHE A 281 -8.92 34.36 -9.55
C PHE A 281 -8.79 35.75 -8.95
N ASN A 282 -9.48 36.76 -9.50
CA ASN A 282 -9.44 38.13 -8.97
C ASN A 282 -10.83 38.78 -9.10
N PRO A 283 -11.46 39.30 -8.02
CA PRO A 283 -12.83 39.82 -8.10
C PRO A 283 -13.00 41.03 -9.02
N TRP A 284 -11.91 41.68 -9.45
CA TRP A 284 -11.93 42.74 -10.46
C TRP A 284 -11.83 42.23 -11.91
N HIS A 285 -11.60 40.94 -12.12
CA HIS A 285 -11.79 40.31 -13.42
C HIS A 285 -13.29 40.04 -13.64
N ALA A 286 -14.04 41.12 -13.69
CA ALA A 286 -15.50 41.16 -13.70
C ALA A 286 -16.00 42.18 -14.74
N LEU A 287 -17.29 42.09 -15.07
CA LEU A 287 -18.00 43.09 -15.88
C LEU A 287 -18.27 44.37 -15.06
N ALA A 288 -18.47 45.50 -15.73
CA ALA A 288 -18.74 46.79 -15.09
C ALA A 288 -20.01 46.78 -14.22
N GLU A 289 -21.03 46.01 -14.62
CA GLU A 289 -22.27 45.81 -13.86
C GLU A 289 -22.05 45.13 -12.51
N HIS A 290 -20.88 44.52 -12.31
CA HIS A 290 -20.48 43.75 -11.12
C HIS A 290 -19.19 44.33 -10.48
N GLU A 291 -18.97 45.64 -10.56
CA GLU A 291 -17.78 46.30 -9.99
C GLU A 291 -17.67 46.09 -8.45
N PRO A 292 -16.56 45.52 -7.94
CA PRO A 292 -16.36 45.32 -6.50
C PRO A 292 -16.32 46.64 -5.72
N GLN A 293 -17.06 46.72 -4.61
CA GLN A 293 -17.22 47.93 -3.80
C GLN A 293 -16.41 47.86 -2.49
N GLY A 294 -16.11 49.04 -1.92
CA GLY A 294 -15.36 49.19 -0.68
C GLY A 294 -13.82 49.17 -0.85
N SER A 295 -13.13 49.78 0.11
CA SER A 295 -11.68 49.93 0.15
C SER A 295 -10.92 48.59 0.14
N ILE A 296 -11.42 47.57 0.85
CA ILE A 296 -10.82 46.22 0.84
C ILE A 296 -10.87 45.64 -0.58
N SER A 297 -11.96 45.85 -1.31
CA SER A 297 -12.06 45.42 -2.71
C SER A 297 -11.02 46.15 -3.57
N ALA A 298 -10.87 47.47 -3.44
CA ALA A 298 -9.84 48.22 -4.15
C ALA A 298 -8.40 47.70 -3.86
N ALA A 299 -8.10 47.36 -2.60
CA ALA A 299 -6.81 46.74 -2.23
C ALA A 299 -6.64 45.33 -2.83
N ARG A 300 -7.72 44.54 -2.94
CA ARG A 300 -7.70 43.23 -3.61
C ARG A 300 -7.34 43.38 -5.11
N LYS A 301 -7.77 44.44 -5.80
CA LYS A 301 -7.46 44.69 -7.23
C LYS A 301 -5.99 44.54 -7.54
N VAL A 302 -5.16 45.31 -6.84
CA VAL A 302 -3.69 45.38 -7.04
C VAL A 302 -2.96 44.17 -6.46
N THR A 303 -3.39 43.69 -5.28
CA THR A 303 -2.73 42.59 -4.58
C THR A 303 -2.88 41.26 -5.34
N TYR A 304 -4.09 40.96 -5.82
CA TYR A 304 -4.39 39.71 -6.52
C TYR A 304 -3.81 39.70 -7.95
N ALA A 305 -3.73 40.87 -8.60
CA ALA A 305 -3.05 41.02 -9.89
C ALA A 305 -1.55 40.69 -9.77
N ALA A 306 -0.83 41.38 -8.88
CA ALA A 306 0.59 41.16 -8.65
C ALA A 306 0.90 39.72 -8.18
N SER A 307 0.03 39.14 -7.36
CA SER A 307 0.20 37.76 -6.89
C SER A 307 0.05 36.72 -8.01
N ALA A 308 -0.84 36.98 -8.98
CA ALA A 308 -0.99 36.14 -10.16
C ALA A 308 0.18 36.32 -11.14
N GLU A 309 0.70 37.53 -11.31
CA GLU A 309 1.87 37.85 -12.14
C GLU A 309 3.14 37.15 -11.63
N VAL A 310 3.49 37.34 -10.35
CA VAL A 310 4.65 36.70 -9.70
C VAL A 310 4.59 35.17 -9.79
N ARG A 311 3.40 34.59 -9.59
CA ARG A 311 3.19 33.13 -9.71
C ARG A 311 3.29 32.65 -11.16
N ARG A 312 2.84 33.44 -12.13
CA ARG A 312 2.93 33.12 -13.57
C ARG A 312 4.39 33.08 -14.03
N ASP A 313 5.17 34.09 -13.67
CA ASP A 313 6.61 34.16 -13.94
C ASP A 313 7.35 32.96 -13.31
N ALA A 314 7.23 32.78 -11.99
CA ALA A 314 7.95 31.74 -11.25
C ALA A 314 7.58 30.30 -11.66
N ASN A 315 6.35 30.05 -12.15
CA ASN A 315 5.91 28.73 -12.61
C ASN A 315 5.99 28.54 -14.14
N GLY A 316 6.48 29.53 -14.91
CA GLY A 316 6.56 29.44 -16.37
C GLY A 316 5.20 29.40 -17.09
N VAL A 317 4.17 30.04 -16.52
CA VAL A 317 2.79 30.03 -17.02
C VAL A 317 2.50 31.30 -17.83
N PRO A 318 1.82 31.21 -19.00
CA PRO A 318 1.46 32.39 -19.78
C PRO A 318 0.69 33.46 -19.01
N THR A 319 0.97 34.72 -19.33
CA THR A 319 0.36 35.91 -18.70
C THR A 319 -1.09 36.17 -19.10
N ARG A 320 -1.56 35.60 -20.22
CA ARG A 320 -2.95 35.71 -20.68
C ARG A 320 -3.94 34.94 -19.80
N GLU A 321 -5.21 35.36 -19.81
CA GLU A 321 -6.31 34.56 -19.28
C GLU A 321 -6.59 33.32 -20.17
N PRO A 322 -7.19 32.26 -19.60
CA PRO A 322 -7.42 31.00 -20.30
C PRO A 322 -8.73 31.03 -21.12
N GLY A 323 -8.67 30.58 -22.38
CA GLY A 323 -9.85 30.39 -23.22
C GLY A 323 -9.58 29.40 -24.38
N PRO A 324 -10.55 28.55 -24.75
CA PRO A 324 -11.79 28.25 -24.03
C PRO A 324 -11.54 27.50 -22.72
N ALA A 325 -12.60 27.20 -21.96
CA ALA A 325 -12.52 26.33 -20.77
C ALA A 325 -11.92 24.96 -21.12
N ARG A 326 -11.11 24.36 -20.22
CA ARG A 326 -10.71 22.95 -20.37
C ARG A 326 -11.99 22.09 -20.40
N PRO A 327 -12.19 21.22 -21.41
CA PRO A 327 -13.31 20.30 -21.43
C PRO A 327 -13.16 19.26 -20.31
N ILE A 328 -14.29 18.86 -19.72
CA ILE A 328 -14.33 17.78 -18.75
C ILE A 328 -14.08 16.46 -19.49
N GLU A 329 -13.11 15.67 -19.02
CA GLU A 329 -13.01 14.27 -19.41
C GLU A 329 -14.21 13.54 -18.79
N ALA A 330 -15.21 13.24 -19.63
CA ALA A 330 -16.43 12.59 -19.16
C ALA A 330 -16.08 11.24 -18.53
N LEU A 331 -16.55 11.01 -17.30
CA LEU A 331 -16.48 9.69 -16.70
C LEU A 331 -17.25 8.70 -17.60
N PRO A 332 -16.77 7.45 -17.74
CA PRO A 332 -17.46 6.45 -18.53
C PRO A 332 -18.90 6.27 -18.01
N SER A 333 -19.86 6.00 -18.89
CA SER A 333 -21.21 5.70 -18.43
C SER A 333 -21.20 4.38 -17.65
N ALA A 334 -22.20 4.13 -16.80
CA ALA A 334 -22.31 2.85 -16.09
C ALA A 334 -22.39 1.63 -17.05
N ALA A 335 -22.74 1.84 -18.33
CA ALA A 335 -22.67 0.80 -19.36
C ALA A 335 -21.23 0.60 -19.89
N ASP A 336 -20.44 1.66 -20.00
CA ASP A 336 -19.02 1.61 -20.41
C ASP A 336 -18.13 1.07 -19.28
N GLU A 337 -18.38 1.49 -18.03
CA GLU A 337 -17.70 0.97 -16.83
C GLU A 337 -17.83 -0.57 -16.74
N LEU A 338 -18.94 -1.15 -17.22
CA LEU A 338 -19.23 -2.59 -17.28
C LEU A 338 -18.94 -3.24 -18.65
N CYS A 339 -18.46 -2.49 -19.65
CA CYS A 339 -18.26 -3.02 -21.00
C CYS A 339 -16.94 -3.79 -21.12
N ILE A 340 -17.00 -5.13 -21.12
CA ILE A 340 -15.80 -5.98 -21.27
C ILE A 340 -15.19 -5.80 -22.67
N THR A 341 -14.03 -5.15 -22.75
CA THR A 341 -13.33 -4.86 -24.00
C THR A 341 -12.17 -5.83 -24.28
N GLN A 342 -11.58 -6.36 -23.21
CA GLN A 342 -10.39 -7.21 -23.16
C GLN A 342 -10.45 -8.10 -21.89
N ALA A 343 -9.45 -8.93 -21.65
CA ALA A 343 -9.38 -9.77 -20.45
C ALA A 343 -7.96 -9.90 -19.89
N ALA A 344 -7.82 -10.42 -18.68
CA ALA A 344 -6.54 -10.73 -18.06
C ALA A 344 -6.59 -12.02 -17.25
N ILE A 345 -5.49 -12.78 -17.28
CA ILE A 345 -5.30 -13.97 -16.45
C ILE A 345 -4.76 -13.54 -15.09
N TYR A 346 -5.36 -14.11 -14.02
CA TYR A 346 -4.98 -13.91 -12.63
C TYR A 346 -4.92 -15.26 -11.87
N PRO A 347 -3.99 -15.45 -10.92
CA PRO A 347 -2.89 -14.55 -10.55
C PRO A 347 -1.94 -14.32 -11.73
N SER A 348 -1.31 -13.15 -11.80
CA SER A 348 -0.36 -12.83 -12.89
C SER A 348 0.91 -13.70 -12.83
N ILE A 349 1.23 -14.22 -11.64
CA ILE A 349 2.23 -15.27 -11.39
C ILE A 349 1.62 -16.25 -10.39
N GLY A 350 1.28 -17.47 -10.83
CA GLY A 350 0.74 -18.53 -9.98
C GLY A 350 1.79 -19.53 -9.51
N PHE A 351 1.62 -20.09 -8.30
CA PHE A 351 2.55 -21.05 -7.70
C PHE A 351 1.91 -22.42 -7.50
N ALA A 352 2.32 -23.39 -8.31
CA ALA A 352 2.17 -24.80 -8.01
C ALA A 352 3.37 -25.27 -7.16
N ARG A 353 3.24 -26.37 -6.43
CA ARG A 353 4.36 -26.97 -5.67
C ARG A 353 4.38 -28.48 -5.79
N VAL A 354 5.58 -29.03 -5.92
CA VAL A 354 5.80 -30.47 -6.00
C VAL A 354 5.41 -31.19 -4.69
N GLY A 355 5.06 -32.46 -4.79
CA GLY A 355 4.69 -33.30 -3.66
C GLY A 355 4.60 -34.77 -4.07
N ASP A 356 5.05 -35.69 -3.22
CA ASP A 356 5.22 -37.10 -3.60
C ASP A 356 3.95 -37.96 -3.51
N SER A 357 2.78 -37.35 -3.25
CA SER A 357 1.50 -38.00 -3.53
C SER A 357 1.27 -38.11 -5.03
N GLU A 358 1.05 -39.35 -5.51
CA GLU A 358 0.78 -39.62 -6.92
C GLU A 358 -0.60 -39.08 -7.36
N SER A 359 -1.56 -38.91 -6.44
CA SER A 359 -2.96 -38.56 -6.78
C SER A 359 -3.58 -37.39 -6.00
N GLU A 360 -3.20 -37.13 -4.76
CA GLU A 360 -3.84 -36.08 -3.95
C GLU A 360 -3.13 -34.73 -4.03
N TRP A 361 -3.94 -33.66 -4.06
CA TRP A 361 -3.50 -32.28 -4.20
C TRP A 361 -4.48 -31.31 -3.52
N PHE A 362 -4.08 -30.04 -3.41
CA PHE A 362 -4.90 -28.94 -2.87
C PHE A 362 -4.57 -27.62 -3.58
N PHE A 363 -5.48 -26.64 -3.58
CA PHE A 363 -5.20 -25.32 -4.16
C PHE A 363 -4.24 -24.49 -3.30
N GLY A 364 -3.41 -23.68 -3.95
CA GLY A 364 -2.68 -22.60 -3.31
C GLY A 364 -3.61 -21.50 -2.75
N PRO A 365 -3.08 -20.56 -1.95
CA PRO A 365 -3.87 -19.48 -1.35
C PRO A 365 -4.39 -18.51 -2.42
N GLU A 366 -5.72 -18.31 -2.47
CA GLU A 366 -6.38 -17.30 -3.32
C GLU A 366 -6.61 -15.95 -2.60
N VAL A 367 -6.44 -15.89 -1.28
CA VAL A 367 -6.41 -14.66 -0.46
C VAL A 367 -5.12 -14.59 0.38
N THR A 368 -4.75 -13.41 0.89
CA THR A 368 -3.49 -13.25 1.65
C THR A 368 -3.48 -14.05 2.95
N ASP A 369 -4.60 -14.13 3.67
CA ASP A 369 -4.67 -14.64 5.04
C ASP A 369 -5.83 -15.66 5.19
N PRO A 370 -5.75 -16.79 4.47
CA PRO A 370 -6.79 -17.83 4.43
C PRO A 370 -6.87 -18.61 5.74
N GLU A 371 -7.98 -19.33 5.94
CA GLU A 371 -8.19 -20.14 7.14
C GLU A 371 -7.22 -21.36 7.25
N PRO A 372 -6.74 -21.62 8.48
CA PRO A 372 -6.21 -22.86 9.00
C PRO A 372 -6.60 -24.19 8.33
N ALA A 373 -5.80 -24.79 7.43
CA ALA A 373 -6.14 -26.17 7.02
C ALA A 373 -6.03 -27.15 8.21
N ALA A 374 -6.98 -28.09 8.31
CA ALA A 374 -7.09 -29.02 9.43
C ALA A 374 -5.84 -29.91 9.63
N PRO A 375 -5.52 -30.35 10.85
CA PRO A 375 -4.37 -31.22 11.12
C PRO A 375 -4.34 -32.47 10.22
N GLY A 376 -3.21 -32.70 9.55
CA GLY A 376 -3.02 -33.79 8.60
C GLY A 376 -3.38 -33.48 7.14
N PHE A 377 -4.13 -32.39 6.85
CA PHE A 377 -4.65 -32.06 5.52
C PHE A 377 -3.61 -32.13 4.37
N TYR A 378 -2.39 -31.67 4.62
CA TYR A 378 -1.32 -31.59 3.61
C TYR A 378 -0.67 -32.94 3.23
N ARG A 379 -1.07 -34.06 3.83
CA ARG A 379 -0.59 -35.41 3.50
C ARG A 379 -1.75 -36.35 3.18
N ASP A 380 -1.51 -37.27 2.26
CA ASP A 380 -2.48 -38.32 1.92
C ASP A 380 -2.50 -39.45 2.98
N PRO A 381 -3.42 -40.42 2.92
CA PRO A 381 -3.50 -41.53 3.88
C PRO A 381 -2.26 -42.44 3.96
N THR A 382 -1.38 -42.43 2.93
CA THR A 382 -0.10 -43.14 2.99
C THR A 382 0.94 -42.38 3.81
N GLY A 383 0.78 -41.04 3.86
CA GLY A 383 1.70 -40.09 4.46
C GLY A 383 2.53 -39.30 3.44
N ALA A 384 2.36 -39.53 2.14
CA ALA A 384 3.03 -38.74 1.10
C ALA A 384 2.48 -37.30 1.05
N LEU A 385 3.29 -36.36 0.57
CA LEU A 385 2.96 -34.93 0.58
C LEU A 385 2.07 -34.58 -0.62
N LYS A 386 0.92 -33.93 -0.36
CA LYS A 386 0.01 -33.51 -1.44
C LYS A 386 0.65 -32.43 -2.29
N ARG A 387 0.42 -32.48 -3.62
CA ARG A 387 0.85 -31.42 -4.55
C ARG A 387 0.04 -30.15 -4.31
N GLN A 388 0.66 -28.97 -4.42
CA GLN A 388 -0.09 -27.70 -4.44
C GLN A 388 -0.38 -27.34 -5.89
N ALA A 389 -1.64 -27.06 -6.21
CA ALA A 389 -2.09 -26.59 -7.51
C ALA A 389 -2.16 -25.05 -7.56
N ALA A 390 -1.74 -24.47 -8.67
CA ALA A 390 -2.13 -23.10 -9.01
C ALA A 390 -3.48 -23.13 -9.74
N ARG A 391 -4.47 -22.37 -9.26
CA ARG A 391 -5.70 -22.09 -10.02
C ARG A 391 -5.56 -20.74 -10.70
N PHE A 392 -5.91 -20.68 -11.98
CA PHE A 392 -5.93 -19.47 -12.78
C PHE A 392 -7.35 -19.17 -13.25
N ARG A 393 -7.73 -17.91 -13.09
CA ARG A 393 -9.02 -17.31 -13.40
C ARG A 393 -8.83 -16.28 -14.51
N ILE A 394 -9.83 -16.07 -15.36
CA ILE A 394 -9.83 -14.99 -16.35
C ILE A 394 -10.79 -13.92 -15.85
N TYR A 395 -10.37 -12.66 -15.90
CA TYR A 395 -11.24 -11.53 -15.60
C TYR A 395 -11.42 -10.65 -16.83
N GLY A 396 -12.66 -10.33 -17.16
CA GLY A 396 -13.01 -9.36 -18.18
C GLY A 396 -12.75 -7.95 -17.68
N LEU A 397 -12.06 -7.13 -18.51
CA LEU A 397 -11.70 -5.76 -18.17
C LEU A 397 -12.43 -4.75 -19.04
N ASN A 398 -12.77 -3.60 -18.45
CA ASN A 398 -13.31 -2.46 -19.18
C ASN A 398 -12.22 -1.66 -19.95
N ALA A 399 -12.60 -0.53 -20.55
CA ALA A 399 -11.68 0.31 -21.31
C ALA A 399 -10.57 0.94 -20.45
N GLU A 400 -10.84 1.20 -19.17
CA GLU A 400 -9.85 1.70 -18.18
C GLU A 400 -8.97 0.58 -17.60
N ASN A 401 -9.10 -0.66 -18.08
CA ASN A 401 -8.46 -1.89 -17.59
C ASN A 401 -8.95 -2.35 -16.19
N ARG A 402 -10.07 -1.83 -15.69
CA ARG A 402 -10.67 -2.26 -14.41
C ARG A 402 -11.36 -3.62 -14.58
N VAL A 403 -11.23 -4.48 -13.58
CA VAL A 403 -11.90 -5.79 -13.53
C VAL A 403 -13.41 -5.59 -13.36
N VAL A 404 -14.20 -6.18 -14.27
CA VAL A 404 -15.67 -6.13 -14.28
C VAL A 404 -16.29 -7.42 -13.75
N ALA A 405 -15.82 -8.57 -14.25
CA ALA A 405 -16.34 -9.90 -13.95
C ALA A 405 -15.26 -10.97 -14.10
N GLU A 406 -15.38 -12.08 -13.37
CA GLU A 406 -14.73 -13.34 -13.77
C GLU A 406 -15.39 -13.83 -15.08
N LEU A 407 -14.61 -14.39 -16.00
CA LEU A 407 -15.08 -15.01 -17.23
C LEU A 407 -14.91 -16.52 -17.14
N THR A 408 -16.01 -17.25 -17.28
CA THR A 408 -16.09 -18.70 -17.12
C THR A 408 -16.50 -19.42 -18.41
N ALA A 409 -16.35 -20.75 -18.44
CA ALA A 409 -16.93 -21.61 -19.47
C ALA A 409 -18.48 -21.73 -19.38
N GLY A 410 -19.15 -20.73 -18.79
CA GLY A 410 -20.59 -20.50 -18.90
C GLY A 410 -20.96 -19.32 -19.81
N GLU A 411 -20.00 -18.46 -20.17
CA GLU A 411 -20.25 -17.20 -20.90
C GLU A 411 -19.21 -16.86 -21.98
N ALA A 412 -18.06 -17.55 -21.96
CA ALA A 412 -17.00 -17.42 -22.93
C ALA A 412 -16.47 -18.80 -23.35
N ASP A 413 -16.08 -18.94 -24.62
CA ASP A 413 -15.24 -20.04 -25.06
C ASP A 413 -13.80 -19.76 -24.59
N ILE A 414 -13.24 -20.64 -23.76
CA ILE A 414 -11.91 -20.46 -23.15
C ILE A 414 -11.03 -21.67 -23.49
N THR A 415 -9.91 -21.38 -24.17
CA THR A 415 -8.86 -22.36 -24.49
C THR A 415 -7.56 -21.92 -23.81
N TRP A 416 -7.15 -22.63 -22.77
CA TRP A 416 -5.92 -22.37 -22.03
C TRP A 416 -4.72 -23.04 -22.68
N THR A 417 -3.54 -22.41 -22.64
CA THR A 417 -2.27 -23.01 -23.04
C THR A 417 -1.16 -22.70 -22.03
N VAL A 418 -0.36 -23.70 -21.68
CA VAL A 418 0.76 -23.59 -20.74
C VAL A 418 1.98 -24.33 -21.28
N HIS A 419 3.18 -23.79 -21.09
CA HIS A 419 4.43 -24.42 -21.53
C HIS A 419 5.44 -24.47 -20.39
N LEU A 420 5.40 -25.53 -19.58
CA LEU A 420 6.40 -25.79 -18.53
C LEU A 420 7.71 -26.32 -19.13
N ALA A 421 8.85 -25.82 -18.65
CA ALA A 421 10.15 -26.46 -18.89
C ALA A 421 11.09 -26.29 -17.67
N ASN A 422 12.16 -27.11 -17.62
CA ASN A 422 13.25 -26.97 -16.65
C ASN A 422 14.59 -26.86 -17.39
N LYS A 423 15.28 -25.73 -17.18
CA LYS A 423 16.58 -25.40 -17.81
C LYS A 423 17.76 -25.44 -16.81
N LYS A 424 17.56 -25.84 -15.55
CA LYS A 424 18.58 -25.70 -14.47
C LYS A 424 19.92 -26.37 -14.78
N ALA A 425 19.88 -27.60 -15.29
CA ALA A 425 21.08 -28.38 -15.59
C ALA A 425 21.83 -27.85 -16.82
N ALA A 426 21.13 -27.16 -17.72
CA ALA A 426 21.70 -26.47 -18.87
C ALA A 426 22.26 -25.06 -18.53
N TRP A 427 21.98 -24.52 -17.34
CA TRP A 427 22.29 -23.15 -16.94
C TRP A 427 23.66 -22.99 -16.24
N PHE A 428 23.97 -21.76 -15.83
CA PHE A 428 25.15 -21.42 -15.05
C PHE A 428 25.07 -21.91 -13.60
N GLN A 429 26.24 -22.10 -12.99
CA GLN A 429 26.40 -22.40 -11.57
C GLN A 429 26.00 -21.20 -10.72
N PHE A 430 25.10 -21.39 -9.75
CA PHE A 430 24.84 -20.34 -8.76
C PHE A 430 26.02 -20.22 -7.79
N GLN A 431 26.72 -19.08 -7.77
CA GLN A 431 27.77 -18.77 -6.79
C GLN A 431 27.34 -17.61 -5.87
N LEU A 432 26.67 -16.60 -6.44
CA LEU A 432 26.07 -15.46 -5.73
C LEU A 432 25.00 -14.81 -6.64
N ALA A 433 24.13 -13.97 -6.08
CA ALA A 433 23.36 -13.03 -6.91
C ALA A 433 24.33 -12.15 -7.74
N GLN A 434 24.04 -11.90 -9.02
CA GLN A 434 24.97 -11.19 -9.93
C GLN A 434 24.71 -9.68 -10.04
N ASP A 435 23.63 -9.21 -9.42
CA ASP A 435 23.24 -7.80 -9.35
C ASP A 435 23.73 -7.08 -8.07
N ILE A 436 24.64 -7.72 -7.29
CA ILE A 436 25.26 -7.12 -6.10
C ILE A 436 26.79 -7.00 -6.27
N PRO A 437 27.44 -5.94 -5.73
CA PRO A 437 28.89 -5.71 -5.89
C PRO A 437 29.78 -6.88 -5.47
N GLU A 438 29.39 -7.66 -4.47
CA GLU A 438 30.12 -8.83 -3.97
C GLU A 438 30.27 -9.94 -5.03
N ALA A 439 29.42 -9.95 -6.07
CA ALA A 439 29.52 -10.87 -7.20
C ALA A 439 30.89 -10.80 -7.90
N ALA A 440 31.49 -9.62 -7.97
CA ALA A 440 32.79 -9.40 -8.61
C ALA A 440 33.97 -10.05 -7.86
N ALA A 441 33.78 -10.44 -6.59
CA ALA A 441 34.75 -11.16 -5.78
C ALA A 441 34.40 -12.65 -5.60
N ALA A 442 33.26 -13.11 -6.14
CA ALA A 442 32.87 -14.51 -6.11
C ALA A 442 33.59 -15.32 -7.21
N PRO A 443 33.69 -16.65 -7.07
CA PRO A 443 34.14 -17.51 -8.18
C PRO A 443 33.27 -17.32 -9.42
N GLN A 444 33.88 -17.31 -10.61
CA GLN A 444 33.16 -17.12 -11.87
C GLN A 444 32.11 -18.22 -12.08
N GLN A 445 30.89 -17.82 -12.46
CA GLN A 445 29.78 -18.75 -12.70
C GLN A 445 29.97 -19.46 -14.05
N LEU A 446 30.65 -20.62 -14.03
CA LEU A 446 30.76 -21.50 -15.19
C LEU A 446 29.42 -22.19 -15.48
N LEU A 447 29.25 -22.75 -16.69
CA LEU A 447 28.13 -23.64 -16.98
C LEU A 447 28.11 -24.85 -16.02
N ARG A 448 26.91 -25.27 -15.59
CA ARG A 448 26.68 -26.61 -15.05
C ARG A 448 26.81 -27.64 -16.17
N ASN A 449 27.24 -28.85 -15.86
CA ASN A 449 27.47 -29.94 -16.81
C ASN A 449 28.40 -29.53 -17.95
N ALA A 450 29.46 -28.75 -17.68
CA ALA A 450 30.28 -28.09 -18.71
C ALA A 450 30.94 -29.07 -19.71
N THR A 451 31.09 -30.34 -19.35
CA THR A 451 31.61 -31.42 -20.20
C THR A 451 30.60 -31.97 -21.22
N ILE A 452 29.31 -31.64 -21.11
CA ILE A 452 28.24 -32.14 -21.98
C ILE A 452 28.05 -31.18 -23.16
N SER A 453 28.56 -31.56 -24.35
CA SER A 453 28.52 -30.72 -25.55
C SER A 453 27.11 -30.50 -26.11
N LYS A 454 26.23 -31.53 -26.07
CA LYS A 454 24.86 -31.44 -26.58
C LYS A 454 23.94 -30.84 -25.51
N ARG A 455 24.05 -29.52 -25.31
CA ARG A 455 23.38 -28.76 -24.23
C ARG A 455 21.86 -28.94 -24.18
N SER A 456 21.21 -29.25 -25.30
CA SER A 456 19.76 -29.52 -25.35
C SER A 456 19.34 -30.76 -24.57
N ASP A 457 20.20 -31.77 -24.39
CA ASP A 457 19.87 -32.97 -23.61
C ASP A 457 19.82 -32.71 -22.09
N LEU A 458 20.25 -31.51 -21.66
CA LEU A 458 20.17 -31.03 -20.28
C LEU A 458 18.90 -30.20 -19.99
N ILE A 459 18.04 -29.98 -20.99
CA ILE A 459 16.79 -29.22 -20.87
C ILE A 459 15.62 -30.19 -20.89
N ILE A 460 14.81 -30.18 -19.82
CA ILE A 460 13.54 -30.91 -19.82
C ILE A 460 12.49 -29.98 -20.41
N ASP A 461 12.24 -30.11 -21.71
CA ASP A 461 11.17 -29.41 -22.41
C ASP A 461 10.15 -30.42 -23.00
N PRO A 462 9.01 -30.66 -22.34
CA PRO A 462 7.90 -31.47 -22.86
C PRO A 462 7.07 -30.75 -23.96
N GLY A 463 7.33 -29.47 -24.23
CA GLY A 463 6.51 -28.61 -25.09
C GLY A 463 5.23 -28.12 -24.41
N ALA A 464 4.54 -27.20 -25.08
CA ALA A 464 3.26 -26.66 -24.63
C ALA A 464 2.16 -27.74 -24.50
N ARG A 465 1.15 -27.45 -23.67
CA ARG A 465 -0.10 -28.20 -23.56
C ARG A 465 -1.28 -27.23 -23.56
N THR A 466 -2.37 -27.66 -24.20
CA THR A 466 -3.59 -26.89 -24.38
C THR A 466 -4.76 -27.65 -23.79
N ILE A 467 -5.69 -26.96 -23.11
CA ILE A 467 -6.86 -27.55 -22.45
C ILE A 467 -8.03 -26.57 -22.49
N ALA A 468 -9.25 -27.07 -22.70
CA ALA A 468 -10.46 -26.27 -22.87
C ALA A 468 -11.69 -27.03 -22.32
N GLY A 469 -12.75 -26.28 -22.01
CA GLY A 469 -13.98 -26.84 -21.42
C GLY A 469 -13.89 -27.11 -19.92
N ARG A 470 -14.95 -27.70 -19.37
CA ARG A 470 -15.12 -28.01 -17.94
C ARG A 470 -14.66 -29.43 -17.62
N ASP A 471 -14.11 -29.64 -16.43
CA ASP A 471 -13.68 -30.96 -15.91
C ASP A 471 -12.82 -31.77 -16.91
N ALA A 472 -11.98 -31.07 -17.70
CA ALA A 472 -11.35 -31.65 -18.88
C ALA A 472 -10.27 -32.70 -18.51
N PRO A 473 -10.12 -33.78 -19.31
CA PRO A 473 -9.09 -34.81 -19.09
C PRO A 473 -7.68 -34.21 -18.98
N ALA A 474 -6.90 -34.71 -18.02
CA ALA A 474 -5.64 -34.09 -17.63
C ALA A 474 -4.58 -34.12 -18.74
N ALA A 475 -4.15 -32.95 -19.21
CA ALA A 475 -3.10 -32.80 -20.23
C ALA A 475 -1.71 -32.82 -19.56
N ARG A 476 -0.90 -33.85 -19.83
CA ARG A 476 0.33 -34.14 -19.07
C ARG A 476 1.60 -33.62 -19.73
N PHE A 477 2.54 -33.19 -18.90
CA PHE A 477 3.90 -32.82 -19.28
C PHE A 477 4.87 -34.00 -19.04
N ASP A 478 4.63 -35.12 -19.72
CA ASP A 478 5.32 -36.41 -19.57
C ASP A 478 6.26 -36.77 -20.74
N SER A 479 6.28 -35.98 -21.81
CA SER A 479 7.14 -36.19 -23.00
C SER A 479 8.53 -35.55 -22.91
N GLY A 480 8.82 -34.82 -21.84
CA GLY A 480 10.13 -34.19 -21.59
C GLY A 480 11.13 -35.22 -21.07
N ALA A 481 12.42 -35.02 -21.35
CA ALA A 481 13.48 -35.93 -20.90
C ALA A 481 14.75 -35.17 -20.50
N PHE A 482 15.51 -35.77 -19.59
CA PHE A 482 16.87 -35.35 -19.22
C PHE A 482 17.84 -36.47 -19.56
N MET A 483 18.83 -36.21 -20.42
CA MET A 483 19.83 -37.19 -20.89
C MET A 483 19.18 -38.51 -21.37
N GLY A 484 18.05 -38.40 -22.09
CA GLY A 484 17.27 -39.54 -22.59
C GLY A 484 16.35 -40.23 -21.58
N THR A 485 16.36 -39.84 -20.30
CA THR A 485 15.45 -40.36 -19.26
C THR A 485 14.20 -39.48 -19.17
N PRO A 486 12.97 -40.02 -19.33
CA PRO A 486 11.74 -39.23 -19.22
C PRO A 486 11.56 -38.58 -17.84
N VAL A 487 11.10 -37.33 -17.81
CA VAL A 487 10.82 -36.57 -16.57
C VAL A 487 9.46 -35.90 -16.67
N TYR A 488 8.59 -36.19 -15.71
CA TYR A 488 7.25 -35.62 -15.60
C TYR A 488 7.30 -34.27 -14.88
N LEU A 489 6.94 -33.18 -15.57
CA LEU A 489 6.93 -31.83 -14.97
C LEU A 489 5.57 -31.41 -14.40
N GLY A 490 4.49 -32.16 -14.67
CA GLY A 490 3.14 -31.83 -14.17
C GLY A 490 1.98 -32.18 -15.09
N GLU A 491 0.81 -31.62 -14.79
CA GLU A 491 -0.43 -31.80 -15.56
C GLU A 491 -1.31 -30.54 -15.50
N LEU A 492 -2.04 -30.26 -16.58
CA LEU A 492 -3.13 -29.29 -16.63
C LEU A 492 -4.47 -29.99 -16.43
N ARG A 493 -5.40 -29.33 -15.75
CA ARG A 493 -6.82 -29.71 -15.64
C ARG A 493 -7.69 -28.46 -15.72
N THR A 494 -9.01 -28.62 -15.85
CA THR A 494 -9.97 -27.54 -15.57
C THR A 494 -10.95 -27.93 -14.48
N ASP A 495 -11.55 -26.94 -13.82
CA ASP A 495 -12.70 -27.16 -12.90
C ASP A 495 -14.05 -27.12 -13.62
N ASP A 496 -15.13 -27.23 -12.85
CA ASP A 496 -16.53 -27.21 -13.27
C ASP A 496 -16.97 -25.87 -13.93
N ALA A 497 -16.21 -24.80 -13.69
CA ALA A 497 -16.36 -23.49 -14.34
C ALA A 497 -15.39 -23.27 -15.51
N GLY A 498 -14.50 -24.23 -15.80
CA GLY A 498 -13.48 -24.12 -16.86
C GLY A 498 -12.24 -23.31 -16.48
N ARG A 499 -12.03 -23.02 -15.18
CA ARG A 499 -10.80 -22.38 -14.68
C ARG A 499 -9.63 -23.33 -14.84
N LEU A 500 -8.45 -22.82 -15.20
CA LEU A 500 -7.26 -23.64 -15.35
C LEU A 500 -6.69 -24.04 -13.98
N ILE A 501 -6.34 -25.31 -13.84
CA ILE A 501 -5.60 -25.87 -12.71
C ILE A 501 -4.25 -26.37 -13.24
N VAL A 502 -3.15 -25.87 -12.69
CA VAL A 502 -1.79 -26.36 -12.98
C VAL A 502 -1.23 -27.10 -11.78
N LEU A 503 -0.91 -28.37 -11.97
CA LEU A 503 -0.21 -29.23 -11.02
C LEU A 503 1.23 -29.44 -11.47
N GLY A 504 2.17 -29.42 -10.54
CA GLY A 504 3.58 -29.72 -10.80
C GLY A 504 3.95 -31.19 -10.74
N GLY A 505 5.25 -31.46 -10.83
CA GLY A 505 5.87 -32.77 -10.63
C GLY A 505 5.71 -33.35 -9.22
N HIS A 506 6.34 -34.50 -8.98
CA HIS A 506 6.20 -35.30 -7.77
C HIS A 506 7.40 -35.22 -6.81
N GLY A 507 8.29 -34.23 -6.98
CA GLY A 507 9.50 -34.05 -6.17
C GLY A 507 10.60 -35.05 -6.51
N LYS A 508 10.57 -35.64 -7.71
CA LYS A 508 11.47 -36.69 -8.18
C LYS A 508 12.74 -36.05 -8.78
N SER A 509 13.88 -36.31 -8.17
CA SER A 509 15.18 -35.75 -8.55
C SER A 509 16.26 -36.83 -8.56
N ALA A 510 17.07 -36.87 -9.61
CA ALA A 510 18.04 -37.93 -9.86
C ALA A 510 19.26 -37.44 -10.65
N ALA A 511 20.28 -38.29 -10.72
CA ALA A 511 21.43 -38.11 -11.58
C ALA A 511 21.46 -39.16 -12.70
N PHE A 512 21.73 -38.76 -13.94
CA PHE A 512 21.77 -39.70 -15.07
C PHE A 512 22.94 -40.70 -14.95
N ASP A 513 24.04 -40.27 -14.34
CA ASP A 513 25.26 -41.04 -14.09
C ASP A 513 25.26 -41.76 -12.72
N LYS A 514 24.21 -41.56 -11.90
CA LYS A 514 24.08 -42.04 -10.52
C LYS A 514 25.13 -41.48 -9.55
N SER A 515 25.70 -40.32 -9.85
CA SER A 515 26.55 -39.55 -8.93
C SER A 515 25.82 -39.19 -7.62
N ARG A 516 26.59 -38.72 -6.62
CA ARG A 516 26.04 -38.16 -5.38
C ARG A 516 26.03 -36.63 -5.48
N ALA A 517 24.91 -35.99 -5.15
CA ALA A 517 24.90 -34.56 -4.90
C ALA A 517 25.73 -34.24 -3.63
N VAL A 518 26.60 -33.23 -3.73
CA VAL A 518 27.62 -32.89 -2.72
C VAL A 518 27.71 -31.39 -2.40
N THR A 519 27.25 -30.52 -3.32
CA THR A 519 27.10 -29.08 -3.09
C THR A 519 25.63 -28.72 -2.84
N PHE A 520 25.35 -27.50 -2.36
CA PHE A 520 23.98 -27.05 -2.10
C PHE A 520 23.20 -26.76 -3.40
N ALA A 521 23.84 -26.14 -4.39
CA ALA A 521 23.16 -25.63 -5.59
C ALA A 521 23.67 -26.14 -6.94
N ASN A 522 24.88 -26.69 -7.02
CA ASN A 522 25.55 -27.02 -8.29
C ASN A 522 26.04 -28.47 -8.26
N ASN A 523 25.23 -29.38 -8.80
CA ASN A 523 25.57 -30.79 -8.87
C ASN A 523 25.46 -31.23 -10.34
N ASP A 524 26.61 -31.35 -11.01
CA ASP A 524 26.68 -31.91 -12.35
C ASP A 524 26.22 -33.38 -12.34
N GLY A 525 25.59 -33.82 -13.43
CA GLY A 525 24.87 -35.09 -13.53
C GLY A 525 23.39 -35.04 -13.15
N TRP A 526 22.93 -34.00 -12.43
CA TRP A 526 21.59 -33.96 -11.79
C TRP A 526 20.51 -33.19 -12.55
N HIS A 527 19.26 -33.60 -12.31
CA HIS A 527 18.04 -32.86 -12.61
C HIS A 527 17.03 -32.96 -11.44
N ASP A 528 15.96 -32.16 -11.52
CA ASP A 528 14.74 -32.27 -10.72
C ASP A 528 13.48 -32.07 -11.59
N ASP A 529 12.30 -32.06 -10.97
CA ASP A 529 10.98 -31.99 -11.62
C ASP A 529 10.15 -30.75 -11.23
N VAL A 530 10.83 -29.72 -10.72
CA VAL A 530 10.30 -28.34 -10.74
C VAL A 530 10.44 -27.74 -12.14
N ALA A 531 9.70 -26.66 -12.42
CA ALA A 531 9.61 -26.04 -13.74
C ALA A 531 9.02 -24.62 -13.64
N ASP A 532 9.08 -23.85 -14.72
CA ASP A 532 8.26 -22.64 -14.88
C ASP A 532 7.92 -22.39 -16.35
N GLY A 533 6.93 -21.53 -16.60
CA GLY A 533 6.58 -21.14 -17.95
C GLY A 533 5.37 -20.23 -18.11
N PRO A 534 5.12 -19.76 -19.35
CA PRO A 534 3.99 -18.91 -19.68
C PRO A 534 2.65 -19.65 -19.56
N VAL A 535 1.63 -18.91 -19.13
CA VAL A 535 0.21 -19.25 -19.15
C VAL A 535 -0.50 -18.25 -20.05
N THR A 536 -1.16 -18.74 -21.09
CA THR A 536 -1.96 -17.95 -22.03
C THR A 536 -3.36 -18.53 -22.16
N ALA A 537 -4.28 -17.74 -22.70
CA ALA A 537 -5.61 -18.21 -23.06
C ALA A 537 -6.11 -17.49 -24.30
N GLU A 538 -6.82 -18.22 -25.15
CA GLU A 538 -7.71 -17.66 -26.17
C GLU A 538 -9.12 -17.59 -25.59
N VAL A 539 -9.78 -16.44 -25.72
CA VAL A 539 -11.07 -16.16 -25.09
C VAL A 539 -12.00 -15.52 -26.12
N THR A 540 -13.13 -16.17 -26.40
CA THR A 540 -14.22 -15.59 -27.19
C THR A 540 -15.41 -15.31 -26.28
N TYR A 541 -15.69 -14.03 -26.01
CA TYR A 541 -16.83 -13.59 -25.20
C TYR A 541 -17.93 -13.07 -26.11
N ARG A 542 -19.14 -13.65 -26.02
CA ARG A 542 -20.31 -13.26 -26.85
C ARG A 542 -20.00 -13.17 -28.36
N GLY A 543 -19.19 -14.10 -28.88
CA GLY A 543 -18.78 -14.14 -30.29
C GLY A 543 -17.64 -13.18 -30.68
N LYS A 544 -17.09 -12.41 -29.73
CA LYS A 544 -15.93 -11.52 -29.95
C LYS A 544 -14.67 -12.09 -29.28
N ALA A 545 -13.61 -12.30 -30.05
CA ALA A 545 -12.30 -12.62 -29.50
C ALA A 545 -11.77 -11.44 -28.65
N LEU A 546 -11.35 -11.73 -27.42
CA LEU A 546 -10.77 -10.75 -26.50
C LEU A 546 -9.24 -10.81 -26.55
N LYS A 547 -8.60 -9.65 -26.44
CA LYS A 547 -7.17 -9.55 -26.13
C LYS A 547 -6.97 -9.97 -24.67
N VAL A 548 -6.14 -10.98 -24.41
CA VAL A 548 -5.89 -11.49 -23.06
C VAL A 548 -4.50 -11.07 -22.57
N ALA A 549 -4.41 -10.43 -21.40
CA ALA A 549 -3.14 -10.22 -20.71
C ALA A 549 -2.70 -11.54 -20.03
N PRO A 550 -1.51 -12.10 -20.36
CA PRO A 550 -1.15 -13.44 -19.95
C PRO A 550 -0.61 -13.50 -18.52
N ALA A 551 -0.31 -14.70 -18.02
CA ALA A 551 0.29 -14.93 -16.70
C ALA A 551 1.50 -15.87 -16.81
N TRP A 552 2.22 -16.04 -15.70
CA TRP A 552 3.27 -17.06 -15.56
C TRP A 552 2.87 -18.10 -14.51
N VAL A 553 3.42 -19.31 -14.61
CA VAL A 553 3.34 -20.32 -13.55
C VAL A 553 4.73 -20.76 -13.14
N VAL A 554 4.94 -20.91 -11.83
CA VAL A 554 6.14 -21.48 -11.24
C VAL A 554 5.75 -22.73 -10.46
N VAL A 555 6.38 -23.85 -10.79
CA VAL A 555 6.33 -25.09 -10.00
C VAL A 555 7.51 -25.05 -9.03
N ALA A 556 7.24 -24.80 -7.76
CA ALA A 556 8.27 -24.58 -6.74
C ALA A 556 8.44 -25.79 -5.78
N PRO A 557 9.51 -25.79 -4.95
CA PRO A 557 9.61 -26.68 -3.79
C PRO A 557 8.41 -26.58 -2.83
N PRO A 558 8.17 -27.60 -1.98
CA PRO A 558 7.06 -27.59 -1.04
C PRO A 558 7.16 -26.45 -0.02
N ASN A 559 6.02 -25.92 0.41
CA ASN A 559 5.96 -25.02 1.56
C ASN A 559 5.70 -25.84 2.82
N TYR A 560 6.72 -26.04 3.66
CA TYR A 560 6.59 -26.87 4.87
C TYR A 560 5.93 -26.15 6.06
N ALA A 561 5.62 -24.84 5.93
CA ALA A 561 4.90 -24.05 6.94
C ALA A 561 3.92 -23.06 6.27
N PRO A 562 2.87 -23.54 5.57
CA PRO A 562 2.05 -22.73 4.68
C PRO A 562 1.33 -21.55 5.34
N ALA A 563 1.01 -21.63 6.63
CA ALA A 563 0.43 -20.52 7.39
C ALA A 563 1.45 -19.47 7.88
N ARG A 564 2.72 -19.53 7.46
CA ARG A 564 3.80 -18.64 7.91
C ARG A 564 4.46 -17.94 6.71
N LYS A 565 4.74 -16.65 6.87
CA LYS A 565 5.35 -15.77 5.86
C LYS A 565 6.75 -15.35 6.31
N SER A 566 7.64 -15.03 5.37
CA SER A 566 8.89 -14.33 5.69
C SER A 566 8.60 -12.86 5.99
N VAL A 567 9.55 -12.16 6.62
CA VAL A 567 9.40 -10.74 6.97
C VAL A 567 9.25 -9.88 5.70
N ARG A 568 10.13 -10.11 4.73
CA ARG A 568 9.98 -9.65 3.34
C ARG A 568 9.53 -10.82 2.46
N THR A 569 8.46 -10.60 1.69
CA THR A 569 7.88 -11.57 0.76
C THR A 569 8.22 -11.20 -0.68
N MET A 570 7.96 -12.11 -1.63
CA MET A 570 8.14 -11.80 -3.05
C MET A 570 7.21 -10.65 -3.50
N TRP A 571 6.02 -10.52 -2.88
CA TRP A 571 5.13 -9.38 -3.09
C TRP A 571 5.82 -8.05 -2.74
N ASP A 572 6.43 -7.95 -1.55
CA ASP A 572 7.07 -6.72 -1.08
C ASP A 572 8.25 -6.31 -1.97
N LEU A 573 9.05 -7.28 -2.42
CA LEU A 573 10.18 -7.06 -3.32
C LEU A 573 9.74 -6.59 -4.71
N MET A 574 8.72 -7.25 -5.29
CA MET A 574 8.22 -6.90 -6.61
C MET A 574 7.47 -5.56 -6.60
N ARG A 575 6.80 -5.22 -5.49
CA ARG A 575 6.19 -3.89 -5.27
C ARG A 575 7.26 -2.80 -5.19
N ASP A 576 8.33 -3.02 -4.44
CA ASP A 576 9.47 -2.09 -4.34
C ASP A 576 10.14 -1.89 -5.71
N THR A 577 10.36 -2.98 -6.45
CA THR A 577 10.89 -2.97 -7.83
C THR A 577 9.98 -2.18 -8.78
N ALA A 578 8.66 -2.40 -8.72
CA ALA A 578 7.70 -1.71 -9.57
C ALA A 578 7.56 -0.22 -9.24
N ILE A 579 7.63 0.16 -7.95
CA ILE A 579 7.67 1.57 -7.53
C ILE A 579 8.98 2.24 -8.00
N GLY A 580 10.13 1.61 -7.78
CA GLY A 580 11.43 2.12 -8.22
C GLY A 580 11.56 2.25 -9.75
N ALA A 581 10.84 1.44 -10.51
CA ALA A 581 10.76 1.51 -11.97
C ALA A 581 9.63 2.43 -12.50
N GLY A 582 8.83 3.06 -11.64
CA GLY A 582 7.69 3.89 -12.05
C GLY A 582 6.51 3.12 -12.66
N LEU A 583 6.49 1.79 -12.51
CA LEU A 583 5.37 0.91 -12.93
C LEU A 583 4.21 0.91 -11.93
N LEU A 584 4.45 1.35 -10.70
CA LEU A 584 3.43 1.68 -9.69
C LEU A 584 3.74 3.06 -9.09
N PRO A 585 2.71 3.84 -8.70
CA PRO A 585 2.93 5.03 -7.88
C PRO A 585 3.46 4.62 -6.50
N LYS A 586 4.39 5.41 -5.95
CA LYS A 586 4.71 5.35 -4.53
C LYS A 586 3.49 5.83 -3.73
N PRO A 587 3.09 5.14 -2.64
CA PRO A 587 2.05 5.66 -1.74
C PRO A 587 2.40 7.05 -1.20
N THR A 588 1.38 7.87 -0.95
CA THR A 588 1.53 9.20 -0.33
C THR A 588 1.94 9.08 1.14
N ARG A 589 1.18 8.29 1.91
CA ARG A 589 1.47 7.84 3.28
C ARG A 589 1.21 6.32 3.38
N PRO A 590 1.88 5.58 4.29
CA PRO A 590 1.60 4.15 4.52
C PRO A 590 0.32 3.92 5.30
N SER A 591 -0.36 2.79 5.06
CA SER A 591 -1.43 2.27 5.94
C SER A 591 -0.82 1.43 7.06
N PHE A 592 -1.28 1.59 8.31
CA PHE A 592 -0.82 0.71 9.38
C PHE A 592 -1.24 -0.73 9.11
N GLU A 593 -2.50 -0.97 8.80
CA GLU A 593 -3.09 -2.30 8.63
C GLU A 593 -2.54 -3.04 7.40
N HIS A 594 -2.13 -2.33 6.34
CA HIS A 594 -1.71 -2.94 5.07
C HIS A 594 -0.22 -2.88 4.76
N ASP A 595 0.54 -1.92 5.32
CA ASP A 595 1.98 -1.77 5.09
C ASP A 595 2.83 -2.09 6.33
N ILE A 596 2.41 -1.65 7.53
CA ILE A 596 3.22 -1.75 8.75
C ILE A 596 2.96 -3.03 9.55
N ARG A 597 1.70 -3.27 9.92
CA ARG A 597 1.22 -4.42 10.70
C ARG A 597 1.73 -5.76 10.15
N PRO A 598 1.71 -6.03 8.83
CA PRO A 598 2.23 -7.29 8.30
C PRO A 598 3.70 -7.53 8.66
N ILE A 599 4.56 -6.50 8.64
CA ILE A 599 5.99 -6.63 8.98
C ILE A 599 6.14 -7.12 10.43
N LEU A 600 5.38 -6.53 11.36
CA LEU A 600 5.38 -6.86 12.78
C LEU A 600 4.85 -8.29 13.02
N GLU A 601 3.71 -8.63 12.41
CA GLU A 601 3.09 -9.96 12.54
C GLU A 601 3.94 -11.08 11.91
N ARG A 602 4.71 -10.78 10.86
CA ARG A 602 5.66 -11.74 10.26
C ARG A 602 6.81 -12.05 11.21
N MET A 603 7.37 -11.05 11.89
CA MET A 603 8.43 -11.25 12.90
C MET A 603 7.95 -12.17 14.03
N THR A 604 6.80 -11.86 14.65
CA THR A 604 6.17 -12.71 15.68
C THR A 604 5.68 -14.06 15.12
N GLY A 605 5.30 -14.11 13.85
CA GLY A 605 4.87 -15.33 13.16
C GLY A 605 5.98 -16.36 12.95
N LEU A 606 7.25 -15.94 12.85
CA LEU A 606 8.41 -16.83 12.75
C LEU A 606 8.69 -17.62 14.04
N GLN A 607 8.05 -17.28 15.17
CA GLN A 607 8.16 -18.03 16.42
C GLN A 607 7.83 -19.52 16.28
N TRP A 608 7.03 -19.93 15.29
CA TRP A 608 6.60 -21.32 15.12
C TRP A 608 7.64 -22.21 14.42
N VAL A 609 8.68 -21.60 13.83
CA VAL A 609 9.60 -22.25 12.87
C VAL A 609 11.10 -21.99 13.15
N ASN A 610 11.45 -21.02 14.00
CA ASN A 610 12.81 -20.81 14.50
C ASN A 610 12.79 -20.48 16.00
N ALA A 611 13.74 -21.05 16.76
CA ALA A 611 13.78 -20.91 18.22
C ALA A 611 14.26 -19.53 18.70
N GLY A 612 15.15 -18.86 17.96
CA GLY A 612 15.58 -17.49 18.29
C GLY A 612 14.47 -16.46 18.09
N PHE A 613 13.71 -16.58 16.98
CA PHE A 613 12.49 -15.79 16.79
C PHE A 613 11.44 -16.07 17.87
N ALA A 614 11.35 -17.30 18.37
CA ALA A 614 10.46 -17.63 19.49
C ALA A 614 10.90 -17.00 20.83
N ALA A 615 12.21 -16.88 21.07
CA ALA A 615 12.74 -16.25 22.29
C ALA A 615 12.67 -14.71 22.26
N GLY A 616 12.78 -14.10 21.06
CA GLY A 616 12.69 -12.64 20.89
C GLY A 616 11.26 -12.13 20.73
N PHE A 617 10.51 -12.68 19.75
CA PHE A 617 9.22 -12.17 19.26
C PHE A 617 8.03 -13.11 19.50
N GLY A 618 8.25 -14.22 20.22
CA GLY A 618 7.19 -15.19 20.52
C GLY A 618 6.10 -14.65 21.45
N TRP A 619 5.05 -15.45 21.65
CA TRP A 619 4.01 -15.13 22.63
C TRP A 619 4.61 -14.85 24.01
N ASN A 620 4.29 -13.68 24.58
CA ASN A 620 4.81 -13.18 25.85
C ASN A 620 6.36 -13.11 25.93
N ALA A 621 7.03 -12.96 24.78
CA ALA A 621 8.46 -12.63 24.69
C ALA A 621 8.68 -11.10 24.79
N PRO A 622 9.94 -10.62 24.96
CA PRO A 622 10.23 -9.19 25.10
C PRO A 622 9.78 -8.31 23.91
N GLN A 623 9.55 -8.89 22.73
CA GLN A 623 9.09 -8.20 21.52
C GLN A 623 7.81 -8.87 20.95
N ASP A 624 6.79 -9.12 21.78
CA ASP A 624 5.46 -9.60 21.31
C ASP A 624 4.65 -8.47 20.62
N LEU A 625 5.14 -8.06 19.44
CA LEU A 625 4.65 -6.92 18.66
C LEU A 625 3.28 -7.17 18.01
N ALA A 626 2.84 -8.43 17.91
CA ALA A 626 1.54 -8.81 17.36
C ALA A 626 0.44 -9.01 18.41
N SER A 627 0.75 -8.88 19.71
CA SER A 627 -0.26 -8.90 20.76
C SER A 627 -1.28 -7.77 20.57
N PRO A 628 -2.59 -7.95 20.85
CA PRO A 628 -3.60 -6.90 20.65
C PRO A 628 -3.30 -5.59 21.40
N ALA A 629 -2.63 -5.68 22.55
CA ALA A 629 -2.20 -4.53 23.34
C ALA A 629 -0.95 -3.82 22.79
N ALA A 630 -0.14 -4.50 21.97
CA ALA A 630 0.93 -3.87 21.19
C ALA A 630 0.34 -3.21 19.93
N LEU A 631 -0.42 -3.97 19.12
CA LEU A 631 -1.03 -3.46 17.88
C LEU A 631 -1.87 -2.20 18.11
N ALA A 632 -2.75 -2.18 19.12
CA ALA A 632 -3.57 -1.01 19.44
C ALA A 632 -2.78 0.24 19.85
N LYS A 633 -1.53 0.09 20.32
CA LYS A 633 -0.62 1.22 20.60
C LYS A 633 0.22 1.60 19.38
N LEU A 634 0.64 0.61 18.60
CA LEU A 634 1.49 0.78 17.41
C LEU A 634 0.72 1.38 16.23
N ALA A 635 -0.58 1.14 16.16
CA ALA A 635 -1.51 1.77 15.23
C ALA A 635 -1.87 3.22 15.60
N SER A 636 -1.59 3.67 16.83
CA SER A 636 -1.86 5.03 17.26
C SER A 636 -0.83 5.98 16.66
N ASP A 637 -1.30 6.97 15.91
CA ASP A 637 -0.57 8.13 15.38
C ASP A 637 -0.07 9.08 16.48
N LYS A 638 -0.88 9.22 17.54
CA LYS A 638 -0.74 10.17 18.66
C LYS A 638 0.66 10.28 19.27
N PRO A 639 1.03 11.44 19.87
CA PRO A 639 2.36 11.69 20.40
C PRO A 639 2.84 10.68 21.45
N GLU A 640 1.95 10.12 22.28
CA GLU A 640 2.33 9.22 23.38
C GLU A 640 2.85 7.86 22.87
N ALA A 641 2.49 7.48 21.65
CA ALA A 641 3.00 6.27 20.99
C ALA A 641 4.30 6.52 20.21
N LYS A 642 4.64 7.79 19.91
CA LYS A 642 5.71 8.16 18.97
C LYS A 642 7.07 7.54 19.30
N GLU A 643 7.52 7.65 20.54
CA GLU A 643 8.83 7.10 20.93
C GLU A 643 8.88 5.57 20.89
N MET A 644 7.75 4.89 21.09
CA MET A 644 7.66 3.44 20.89
C MET A 644 7.77 3.06 19.40
N ARG A 645 7.12 3.83 18.51
CA ARG A 645 7.27 3.66 17.05
C ARG A 645 8.70 3.95 16.60
N HIS A 646 9.32 5.03 17.11
CA HIS A 646 10.73 5.37 16.90
C HIS A 646 11.67 4.23 17.31
N VAL A 647 11.51 3.65 18.51
CA VAL A 647 12.36 2.55 19.00
C VAL A 647 12.26 1.32 18.10
N ILE A 648 11.05 0.95 17.68
CA ILE A 648 10.83 -0.22 16.82
C ILE A 648 11.36 0.01 15.39
N ALA A 649 11.12 1.19 14.80
CA ALA A 649 11.68 1.52 13.49
C ALA A 649 13.22 1.53 13.52
N ASN A 650 13.82 2.07 14.58
CA ASN A 650 15.28 2.06 14.77
C ASN A 650 15.86 0.68 15.05
N ALA A 651 15.07 -0.33 15.42
CA ALA A 651 15.55 -1.69 15.60
C ALA A 651 15.75 -2.43 14.27
N PHE A 652 15.15 -1.96 13.16
CA PHE A 652 15.44 -2.46 11.81
C PHE A 652 16.79 -1.96 11.28
N ARG A 653 17.36 -2.74 10.35
CA ARG A 653 18.68 -2.53 9.75
C ARG A 653 18.72 -1.29 8.86
N ASP A 654 19.60 -0.36 9.19
CA ASP A 654 19.85 0.84 8.40
C ASP A 654 21.13 0.66 7.56
N PRO A 655 21.06 0.74 6.21
CA PRO A 655 22.20 0.58 5.31
C PRO A 655 23.39 1.51 5.59
N THR A 656 23.17 2.66 6.21
CA THR A 656 24.18 3.68 6.52
C THR A 656 24.78 3.52 7.92
N ARG A 657 24.01 2.98 8.88
CA ARG A 657 24.37 2.91 10.30
C ARG A 657 24.99 1.58 10.71
N ASP A 658 24.35 0.46 10.34
CA ASP A 658 24.60 -0.84 10.98
C ASP A 658 24.44 -2.07 10.07
N ALA A 659 24.38 -1.88 8.75
CA ALA A 659 24.21 -2.93 7.73
C ALA A 659 25.05 -4.20 7.93
N TRP A 660 26.25 -4.04 8.46
CA TRP A 660 27.28 -5.08 8.67
C TRP A 660 27.05 -5.90 9.96
N SER A 661 26.07 -5.50 10.79
CA SER A 661 25.77 -6.12 12.08
C SER A 661 24.68 -7.19 11.94
N PRO A 662 24.81 -8.35 12.62
CA PRO A 662 23.74 -9.36 12.68
C PRO A 662 22.55 -8.93 13.56
N THR A 663 22.75 -8.01 14.49
CA THR A 663 21.80 -7.68 15.57
C THR A 663 20.53 -6.92 15.13
N PRO A 664 20.58 -5.96 14.18
CA PRO A 664 19.38 -5.29 13.67
C PRO A 664 18.40 -6.23 12.96
N TRP A 665 17.14 -5.83 12.89
CA TRP A 665 16.05 -6.63 12.33
C TRP A 665 15.97 -6.50 10.80
N ALA A 666 15.60 -7.54 10.06
CA ALA A 666 15.31 -8.90 10.53
C ALA A 666 16.58 -9.70 10.83
N TRP A 667 16.49 -10.72 11.69
CA TRP A 667 17.56 -11.68 12.00
C TRP A 667 17.70 -12.76 10.92
N LEU A 668 17.73 -12.35 9.65
CA LEU A 668 17.84 -13.21 8.48
C LEU A 668 19.18 -12.96 7.76
N TYR A 669 19.74 -14.00 7.15
CA TYR A 669 20.89 -13.86 6.24
C TYR A 669 20.49 -13.10 4.97
N GLY A 670 21.45 -12.38 4.38
CA GLY A 670 21.28 -11.64 3.12
C GLY A 670 22.04 -12.30 1.96
N ASP A 671 21.88 -11.75 0.76
CA ASP A 671 22.39 -12.30 -0.50
C ASP A 671 23.90 -12.58 -0.49
N ALA A 672 24.68 -11.73 0.19
CA ALA A 672 26.13 -11.84 0.29
C ALA A 672 26.60 -12.73 1.47
N MET A 673 25.70 -13.51 2.09
CA MET A 673 26.08 -14.43 3.17
C MET A 673 27.13 -15.46 2.72
N ASN A 674 28.14 -15.68 3.56
CA ASN A 674 29.18 -16.71 3.41
C ASN A 674 29.68 -17.14 4.80
N ILE A 675 30.52 -18.18 4.89
CA ILE A 675 31.12 -18.67 6.14
C ILE A 675 32.65 -18.72 5.99
N PRO A 676 33.44 -17.96 6.79
CA PRO A 676 33.00 -16.99 7.79
C PRO A 676 32.21 -15.83 7.20
N THR A 677 31.36 -15.20 8.02
CA THR A 677 30.52 -14.07 7.61
C THR A 677 31.38 -12.97 7.01
N PRO A 678 31.13 -12.54 5.75
CA PRO A 678 31.95 -11.53 5.12
C PRO A 678 31.64 -10.15 5.69
N GLN A 679 32.64 -9.28 5.68
CA GLN A 679 32.44 -7.86 5.90
C GLN A 679 31.68 -7.29 4.68
N SER A 680 30.34 -7.28 4.74
CA SER A 680 29.46 -6.75 3.69
C SER A 680 28.15 -6.19 4.29
N PRO A 681 27.60 -5.09 3.75
CA PRO A 681 26.27 -4.59 4.12
C PRO A 681 25.10 -5.48 3.63
N ARG A 682 25.39 -6.55 2.87
CA ARG A 682 24.42 -7.53 2.34
C ARG A 682 24.61 -8.94 2.92
N ALA A 683 25.44 -9.10 3.95
CA ALA A 683 25.58 -10.38 4.67
C ALA A 683 24.30 -10.76 5.45
N PHE A 684 23.48 -9.76 5.79
CA PHE A 684 22.19 -9.90 6.49
C PHE A 684 21.08 -9.20 5.69
N ALA A 685 19.85 -9.69 5.79
CA ALA A 685 18.73 -9.13 5.04
C ALA A 685 18.32 -7.76 5.60
N SER A 686 17.98 -6.83 4.72
CA SER A 686 17.16 -5.66 5.09
C SER A 686 15.76 -5.79 4.50
N LEU A 687 14.87 -4.90 4.94
CA LEU A 687 13.57 -4.67 4.30
C LEU A 687 13.77 -3.98 2.93
N SER A 688 12.69 -3.85 2.16
CA SER A 688 12.71 -3.13 0.88
C SER A 688 12.89 -1.62 1.09
N GLY A 689 13.33 -0.89 0.05
CA GLY A 689 13.53 0.56 0.17
C GLY A 689 12.23 1.30 0.51
N THR A 690 11.14 0.87 -0.12
CA THR A 690 9.77 1.28 0.18
C THR A 690 9.38 0.94 1.62
N GLN A 691 9.63 -0.29 2.10
CA GLN A 691 9.29 -0.69 3.49
C GLN A 691 10.06 0.11 4.56
N LEU A 692 11.34 0.40 4.33
CA LEU A 692 12.13 1.25 5.24
C LEU A 692 11.59 2.68 5.29
N TRP A 693 11.24 3.26 4.14
CA TRP A 693 10.57 4.56 4.10
C TRP A 693 9.20 4.54 4.82
N MET A 694 8.38 3.51 4.61
CA MET A 694 7.09 3.36 5.30
C MET A 694 7.26 3.32 6.82
N LEU A 695 8.24 2.58 7.33
CA LEU A 695 8.57 2.56 8.76
C LEU A 695 9.04 3.93 9.28
N GLN A 696 9.74 4.74 8.47
CA GLN A 696 10.16 6.09 8.85
C GLN A 696 8.98 7.06 8.94
N GLN A 697 8.03 7.05 7.99
CA GLN A 697 6.82 7.87 8.08
C GLN A 697 5.93 7.43 9.27
N TRP A 698 5.72 6.13 9.44
CA TRP A 698 5.00 5.55 10.59
C TRP A 698 5.64 5.96 11.93
N ALA A 699 6.97 5.89 12.04
CA ALA A 699 7.71 6.35 13.21
C ALA A 699 7.43 7.84 13.49
N ALA A 700 7.56 8.70 12.47
CA ALA A 700 7.31 10.13 12.59
C ALA A 700 5.87 10.48 13.04
N GLY A 701 4.89 9.66 12.63
CA GLY A 701 3.45 9.87 12.83
C GLY A 701 2.65 10.16 11.56
N ASP A 702 3.30 10.09 10.39
CA ASP A 702 2.67 10.28 9.07
C ASP A 702 2.26 8.92 8.49
N PHE A 703 1.08 8.44 8.88
CA PHE A 703 0.52 7.17 8.40
C PHE A 703 -1.00 7.11 8.60
N GLU A 704 -1.67 6.19 7.93
CA GLU A 704 -3.09 5.93 8.15
C GLU A 704 -3.27 5.07 9.41
N ALA A 705 -3.87 5.63 10.45
CA ALA A 705 -4.20 4.91 11.70
C ALA A 705 -5.43 3.98 11.53
N ASP A 706 -5.41 3.15 10.48
CA ASP A 706 -6.54 2.39 9.93
C ASP A 706 -6.78 1.01 10.56
N HIS A 707 -6.21 0.77 11.74
CA HIS A 707 -6.32 -0.51 12.45
C HIS A 707 -7.68 -0.68 13.13
N ASP A 708 -8.53 -1.52 12.54
CA ASP A 708 -9.77 -1.99 13.17
C ASP A 708 -9.68 -3.48 13.56
N PRO A 709 -9.61 -3.80 14.87
CA PRO A 709 -9.66 -5.19 15.37
C PRO A 709 -10.97 -5.93 15.12
N ALA A 710 -12.02 -5.27 14.63
CA ALA A 710 -13.29 -5.87 14.21
C ALA A 710 -13.42 -6.04 12.68
N ARG A 711 -12.40 -5.61 11.91
CA ARG A 711 -12.41 -5.65 10.44
C ARG A 711 -12.59 -7.08 9.92
N ALA A 712 -13.53 -7.26 8.99
CA ALA A 712 -13.68 -8.51 8.27
C ALA A 712 -12.43 -8.77 7.39
N VAL A 713 -11.74 -9.87 7.65
CA VAL A 713 -10.62 -10.36 6.82
C VAL A 713 -11.17 -11.37 5.81
N PRO A 714 -11.03 -11.16 4.49
CA PRO A 714 -11.44 -12.12 3.48
C PRO A 714 -10.78 -13.49 3.69
N ARG A 715 -11.57 -14.57 3.65
CA ARG A 715 -11.12 -15.95 3.88
C ARG A 715 -11.17 -16.81 2.62
N CYS A 716 -12.08 -16.49 1.71
CA CYS A 716 -12.10 -16.95 0.33
C CYS A 716 -12.08 -15.75 -0.63
N ILE A 717 -11.80 -15.99 -1.92
CA ILE A 717 -11.72 -14.90 -2.90
C ILE A 717 -13.11 -14.35 -3.24
N GLU A 718 -14.16 -15.14 -2.99
CA GLU A 718 -15.56 -14.77 -3.09
C GLU A 718 -15.99 -13.74 -2.00
N ASP A 719 -15.24 -13.59 -0.90
CA ASP A 719 -15.41 -12.50 0.08
C ASP A 719 -14.88 -11.14 -0.44
N VAL A 720 -14.09 -11.14 -1.52
CA VAL A 720 -13.42 -9.95 -2.05
C VAL A 720 -14.25 -9.33 -3.17
N PRO A 721 -14.46 -8.00 -3.18
CA PRO A 721 -15.15 -7.33 -4.29
C PRO A 721 -14.51 -7.64 -5.64
N VAL A 722 -15.32 -7.99 -6.65
CA VAL A 722 -14.86 -8.49 -7.96
C VAL A 722 -13.76 -7.63 -8.58
N ALA A 723 -13.90 -6.31 -8.53
CA ALA A 723 -12.92 -5.35 -9.05
C ALA A 723 -11.50 -5.48 -8.44
N ALA A 724 -11.36 -6.07 -7.25
CA ALA A 724 -10.11 -6.29 -6.53
C ALA A 724 -9.67 -7.77 -6.48
N GLN A 725 -10.48 -8.71 -7.01
CA GLN A 725 -10.16 -10.14 -6.92
C GLN A 725 -8.88 -10.52 -7.67
N GLY A 726 -8.64 -9.93 -8.86
CA GLY A 726 -7.41 -10.17 -9.62
C GLY A 726 -6.14 -9.82 -8.83
N ASP A 727 -6.10 -8.63 -8.25
CA ASP A 727 -4.95 -8.17 -7.47
C ASP A 727 -4.80 -8.93 -6.14
N MET A 728 -5.91 -9.34 -5.51
CA MET A 728 -5.86 -10.25 -4.35
C MET A 728 -5.24 -11.59 -4.72
N LEU A 729 -5.62 -12.21 -5.84
CA LEU A 729 -5.04 -13.50 -6.28
C LEU A 729 -3.53 -13.37 -6.51
N THR A 730 -3.10 -12.32 -7.21
CA THR A 730 -1.67 -12.02 -7.43
C THR A 730 -0.92 -11.78 -6.12
N ARG A 731 -1.50 -11.00 -5.19
CA ARG A 731 -0.92 -10.74 -3.88
C ARG A 731 -0.83 -12.02 -3.05
N ALA A 732 -1.90 -12.81 -2.97
CA ALA A 732 -1.96 -14.07 -2.23
C ALA A 732 -0.90 -15.08 -2.68
N ALA A 733 -0.71 -15.19 -4.01
CA ALA A 733 0.32 -16.02 -4.61
C ALA A 733 1.75 -15.57 -4.23
N LEU A 734 2.03 -14.27 -4.26
CA LEU A 734 3.37 -13.69 -4.03
C LEU A 734 3.71 -13.48 -2.54
N ASP A 735 2.74 -13.18 -1.69
CA ASP A 735 2.92 -12.97 -0.25
C ASP A 735 3.24 -14.28 0.50
N ASN A 736 2.90 -15.41 -0.12
CA ASN A 736 3.24 -16.76 0.35
C ASN A 736 4.55 -17.31 -0.26
N CYS A 737 5.29 -16.51 -1.01
CA CYS A 737 6.64 -16.80 -1.50
C CYS A 737 7.69 -15.93 -0.78
N LEU A 738 8.91 -16.44 -0.67
CA LEU A 738 10.00 -15.72 0.01
C LEU A 738 10.53 -14.56 -0.84
N ALA A 739 11.06 -13.54 -0.18
CA ALA A 739 12.20 -12.79 -0.71
C ALA A 739 13.34 -12.84 0.32
N ASP A 740 14.57 -12.93 -0.21
CA ASP A 740 15.86 -12.82 0.50
C ASP A 740 16.17 -13.89 1.59
N ALA A 741 17.44 -14.25 1.84
CA ALA A 741 18.57 -14.08 0.94
C ALA A 741 18.30 -14.71 -0.44
N PHE A 742 18.83 -14.11 -1.50
CA PHE A 742 18.95 -14.76 -2.79
C PHE A 742 20.27 -15.54 -2.86
N HIS A 743 20.30 -16.66 -2.14
CA HIS A 743 21.45 -17.55 -2.03
C HIS A 743 21.13 -19.06 -2.25
N PRO A 744 20.39 -19.48 -3.30
CA PRO A 744 19.66 -18.70 -4.29
C PRO A 744 18.25 -18.28 -3.83
N GLY A 745 17.67 -18.94 -2.80
CA GLY A 745 16.27 -18.77 -2.38
C GLY A 745 15.47 -20.08 -2.58
N CYS A 746 14.17 -20.11 -2.25
CA CYS A 746 13.36 -21.34 -2.43
C CYS A 746 12.55 -21.37 -3.74
N GLU A 747 11.64 -20.39 -3.96
CA GLU A 747 10.75 -20.42 -5.12
C GLU A 747 11.36 -19.78 -6.38
N MET A 748 12.00 -18.61 -6.21
CA MET A 748 12.63 -17.80 -7.25
C MET A 748 13.83 -17.06 -6.65
N THR A 749 14.61 -16.33 -7.46
CA THR A 749 15.83 -15.63 -7.02
C THR A 749 15.94 -14.19 -7.57
N TRP A 750 17.11 -13.56 -7.44
CA TRP A 750 17.40 -12.15 -7.71
C TRP A 750 16.94 -11.57 -9.06
N PRO A 751 16.78 -12.30 -10.19
CA PRO A 751 16.19 -11.75 -11.40
C PRO A 751 14.79 -11.13 -11.17
N MET A 752 14.06 -11.57 -10.14
CA MET A 752 12.74 -11.01 -9.81
C MET A 752 12.75 -9.54 -9.36
N ARG A 753 13.91 -8.96 -8.99
CA ARG A 753 14.06 -7.50 -8.77
C ARG A 753 14.62 -6.73 -9.98
N GLN A 754 14.62 -7.34 -11.16
CA GLN A 754 15.10 -6.73 -12.41
C GLN A 754 13.92 -6.22 -13.25
N PRO A 755 13.73 -4.88 -13.40
CA PRO A 755 12.52 -4.32 -14.01
C PRO A 755 12.34 -4.69 -15.50
N THR A 756 13.43 -5.03 -16.19
CA THR A 756 13.46 -5.46 -17.60
C THR A 756 12.72 -6.77 -17.88
N MET A 757 12.48 -7.59 -16.85
CA MET A 757 11.72 -8.85 -16.94
C MET A 757 10.20 -8.65 -16.93
N TYR A 758 9.71 -7.43 -16.71
CA TYR A 758 8.29 -7.12 -16.56
C TYR A 758 7.71 -6.40 -17.77
N LYS A 759 6.42 -6.65 -18.03
CA LYS A 759 5.60 -5.91 -19.02
C LYS A 759 4.83 -4.75 -18.35
N GLU A 760 4.40 -5.00 -17.12
CA GLU A 760 3.61 -4.17 -16.22
C GLU A 760 3.84 -4.71 -14.81
N ALA A 761 3.39 -4.01 -13.76
CA ALA A 761 3.59 -4.44 -12.38
C ALA A 761 3.12 -5.90 -12.18
N PHE A 762 3.96 -6.73 -11.55
CA PHE A 762 3.74 -8.15 -11.27
C PHE A 762 3.46 -9.07 -12.47
N ARG A 763 3.58 -8.64 -13.73
CA ARG A 763 3.37 -9.50 -14.91
C ARG A 763 4.65 -9.67 -15.74
N ILE A 764 5.12 -10.92 -15.81
CA ILE A 764 6.31 -11.30 -16.58
C ILE A 764 6.15 -10.92 -18.05
N LYS A 765 7.23 -10.43 -18.65
CA LYS A 765 7.34 -10.15 -20.08
C LYS A 765 7.61 -11.45 -20.81
N HIS A 766 6.65 -11.98 -21.56
CA HIS A 766 6.83 -13.22 -22.32
C HIS A 766 7.72 -12.97 -23.55
N ALA A 767 8.58 -13.92 -23.87
CA ALA A 767 9.28 -13.98 -25.14
C ALA A 767 8.29 -14.07 -26.31
N ALA A 768 8.55 -13.35 -27.39
CA ALA A 768 7.69 -13.34 -28.58
C ALA A 768 7.88 -14.61 -29.43
N PRO A 769 6.92 -14.97 -30.31
CA PRO A 769 7.13 -15.98 -31.34
C PRO A 769 8.38 -15.66 -32.18
N GLY A 770 9.25 -16.66 -32.38
CA GLY A 770 10.54 -16.48 -33.07
C GLY A 770 11.66 -15.87 -32.23
N TRP A 771 11.47 -15.68 -30.92
CA TRP A 771 12.53 -15.23 -30.01
C TRP A 771 13.67 -16.26 -29.90
N ILE A 772 14.90 -15.77 -29.98
CA ILE A 772 16.13 -16.58 -29.86
C ILE A 772 16.94 -16.00 -28.68
N GLU A 773 17.15 -16.83 -27.64
CA GLU A 773 18.13 -16.52 -26.59
C GLU A 773 19.54 -16.57 -27.22
N PRO A 774 20.43 -15.61 -26.91
CA PRO A 774 21.80 -15.61 -27.46
C PRO A 774 22.65 -16.72 -26.81
N GLU A 775 23.69 -17.18 -27.51
CA GLU A 775 24.63 -18.14 -26.95
C GLU A 775 25.51 -17.48 -25.89
N TYR A 776 25.31 -17.86 -24.63
CA TYR A 776 25.99 -17.26 -23.48
C TYR A 776 27.44 -17.78 -23.25
N GLY A 777 27.94 -18.71 -24.07
CA GLY A 777 29.29 -19.26 -23.89
C GLY A 777 29.50 -20.06 -22.58
N PRO A 778 30.75 -20.31 -22.17
CA PRO A 778 31.08 -21.25 -21.08
C PRO A 778 30.96 -20.66 -19.67
N ALA A 779 30.85 -19.34 -19.52
CA ALA A 779 30.83 -18.65 -18.23
C ALA A 779 29.96 -17.39 -18.29
N PHE A 780 29.25 -17.09 -17.19
CA PHE A 780 28.47 -15.87 -17.05
C PHE A 780 29.39 -14.64 -17.05
N ILE A 781 28.97 -13.58 -17.75
CA ILE A 781 29.64 -12.27 -17.76
C ILE A 781 28.59 -11.17 -17.62
N ASN A 782 28.95 -10.05 -16.98
CA ASN A 782 27.99 -9.01 -16.61
C ASN A 782 27.29 -8.38 -17.82
N ASP A 783 27.95 -8.32 -18.98
CA ASP A 783 27.40 -7.81 -20.24
C ASP A 783 26.09 -8.52 -20.65
N MET A 784 25.92 -9.80 -20.28
CA MET A 784 24.70 -10.56 -20.53
C MET A 784 23.46 -9.90 -19.90
N MET A 785 23.62 -9.24 -18.76
CA MET A 785 22.53 -8.64 -18.00
C MET A 785 21.85 -7.47 -18.74
N GLY A 786 22.60 -6.78 -19.61
CA GLY A 786 22.10 -5.66 -20.42
C GLY A 786 21.56 -6.04 -21.80
N LEU A 787 21.67 -7.31 -22.23
CA LEU A 787 21.27 -7.72 -23.58
C LEU A 787 19.74 -7.63 -23.76
N PRO A 788 19.22 -6.98 -24.83
CA PRO A 788 17.78 -6.86 -25.08
C PRO A 788 17.04 -8.20 -25.25
N ASN A 789 17.75 -9.26 -25.66
CA ASN A 789 17.28 -10.65 -25.71
C ASN A 789 17.95 -11.56 -24.65
N GLY A 790 18.61 -10.96 -23.65
CA GLY A 790 19.35 -11.65 -22.59
C GLY A 790 18.46 -12.29 -21.51
N PRO A 791 19.09 -12.86 -20.46
CA PRO A 791 18.40 -13.72 -19.51
C PRO A 791 17.56 -12.93 -18.49
N LEU A 792 17.75 -11.61 -18.42
CA LEU A 792 16.97 -10.64 -17.63
C LEU A 792 15.99 -9.82 -18.49
N ALA A 793 15.75 -10.23 -19.74
CA ALA A 793 14.79 -9.60 -20.65
C ALA A 793 13.46 -10.38 -20.67
N ALA A 794 12.84 -10.52 -21.85
CA ALA A 794 11.63 -11.32 -21.99
C ALA A 794 11.91 -12.81 -21.74
N GLN A 795 11.05 -13.46 -20.96
CA GLN A 795 11.26 -14.81 -20.45
C GLN A 795 10.63 -15.89 -21.31
N VAL A 796 11.28 -17.04 -21.29
CA VAL A 796 10.96 -18.29 -21.99
C VAL A 796 10.64 -19.38 -20.97
N PRO A 797 10.00 -20.51 -21.36
CA PRO A 797 9.87 -21.70 -20.50
C PRO A 797 11.18 -22.07 -19.79
N GLY A 798 11.09 -22.35 -18.48
CA GLY A 798 12.22 -22.60 -17.59
C GLY A 798 13.08 -21.37 -17.26
N GLY A 799 12.64 -20.15 -17.62
CA GLY A 799 13.42 -18.91 -17.53
C GLY A 799 13.60 -18.37 -16.11
N LEU A 800 12.64 -18.60 -15.21
CA LEU A 800 12.68 -18.12 -13.83
C LEU A 800 13.38 -19.11 -12.88
N THR A 801 13.24 -20.43 -13.10
CA THR A 801 13.74 -21.47 -12.19
C THR A 801 15.14 -21.97 -12.52
N ARG A 802 15.67 -21.72 -13.74
CA ARG A 802 17.02 -22.14 -14.18
C ARG A 802 18.14 -21.73 -13.22
N TRP A 803 17.99 -20.58 -12.58
CA TRP A 803 18.94 -19.98 -11.64
C TRP A 803 19.03 -20.72 -10.30
N MET A 804 17.98 -21.47 -9.92
CA MET A 804 17.89 -22.12 -8.62
C MET A 804 18.84 -23.32 -8.52
N ALA A 805 18.99 -23.87 -7.31
CA ALA A 805 19.75 -25.09 -7.06
C ALA A 805 19.28 -26.29 -7.89
N VAL A 806 20.23 -27.12 -8.33
CA VAL A 806 19.95 -28.44 -8.90
C VAL A 806 20.67 -29.54 -8.08
N PRO A 807 19.95 -30.55 -7.55
CA PRO A 807 18.49 -30.58 -7.37
C PRO A 807 18.04 -29.66 -6.21
N TRP A 808 16.77 -29.25 -6.16
CA TRP A 808 16.27 -28.33 -5.12
C TRP A 808 16.37 -28.88 -3.67
N GLN A 809 16.44 -30.19 -3.47
CA GLN A 809 16.54 -30.79 -2.14
C GLN A 809 17.90 -30.50 -1.46
N THR A 810 19.01 -30.32 -2.20
CA THR A 810 20.31 -30.00 -1.56
C THR A 810 20.39 -28.57 -1.05
N ASP A 811 19.58 -27.69 -1.62
CA ASP A 811 19.34 -26.33 -1.12
C ASP A 811 18.55 -26.41 0.18
N THR A 812 17.40 -27.08 0.14
CA THR A 812 16.53 -27.37 1.31
C THR A 812 17.31 -28.01 2.47
N ALA A 813 18.25 -28.90 2.17
CA ALA A 813 19.17 -29.50 3.15
C ALA A 813 20.10 -28.49 3.86
N SER A 814 20.38 -27.39 3.18
CA SER A 814 21.33 -26.32 3.55
C SER A 814 20.61 -25.04 4.05
N CYS A 815 19.29 -24.96 3.96
CA CYS A 815 18.46 -23.88 4.50
C CYS A 815 18.42 -23.92 6.05
N ARG A 816 19.39 -23.31 6.73
CA ARG A 816 19.51 -23.37 8.20
C ARG A 816 19.78 -21.99 8.83
N GLY A 817 19.80 -21.96 10.16
CA GLY A 817 20.26 -20.83 10.96
C GLY A 817 21.28 -21.24 12.01
N GLY A 818 21.89 -20.26 12.67
CA GLY A 818 22.91 -20.49 13.70
C GLY A 818 24.24 -21.01 13.13
N TYR A 819 24.62 -20.59 11.92
CA TYR A 819 25.89 -21.01 11.29
C TYR A 819 27.15 -20.52 12.03
N THR A 820 26.99 -19.60 12.98
CA THR A 820 28.06 -19.14 13.88
C THR A 820 27.59 -19.33 15.33
N PRO A 821 27.67 -20.55 15.90
CA PRO A 821 27.13 -20.84 17.25
C PRO A 821 27.77 -20.05 18.40
N ALA A 822 28.91 -19.39 18.14
CA ALA A 822 29.56 -18.46 19.08
C ALA A 822 28.89 -17.06 19.13
N TYR A 823 27.99 -16.76 18.19
CA TYR A 823 27.10 -15.61 18.22
C TYR A 823 25.73 -16.01 18.79
N ASP A 824 25.02 -16.92 18.10
CA ASP A 824 23.74 -17.49 18.54
C ASP A 824 23.55 -18.90 17.90
N PRO A 825 22.97 -19.88 18.63
CA PRO A 825 22.77 -21.25 18.12
C PRO A 825 21.62 -21.42 17.11
N TYR A 826 20.80 -20.38 16.88
CA TYR A 826 19.60 -20.41 16.03
C TYR A 826 19.57 -19.28 14.98
N LEU A 827 20.34 -18.20 15.19
CA LEU A 827 20.31 -16.95 14.43
C LEU A 827 21.70 -16.51 13.94
N PRO A 828 21.75 -15.68 12.88
CA PRO A 828 20.67 -15.45 11.92
C PRO A 828 20.29 -16.73 11.17
N THR A 829 19.25 -16.67 10.33
CA THR A 829 18.75 -17.84 9.57
C THR A 829 18.38 -17.48 8.15
N PHE A 830 18.36 -18.46 7.24
CA PHE A 830 17.90 -18.27 5.87
C PHE A 830 16.37 -18.15 5.82
N TRP A 831 15.64 -19.26 5.65
CA TRP A 831 14.23 -19.22 5.23
C TRP A 831 13.28 -20.02 6.14
N PRO A 832 13.20 -19.73 7.44
CA PRO A 832 12.43 -20.52 8.41
C PRO A 832 10.94 -20.62 8.08
N ALA A 833 10.35 -19.60 7.42
CA ALA A 833 8.96 -19.64 6.94
C ALA A 833 8.67 -20.69 5.86
N ARG A 834 9.71 -21.25 5.21
CA ARG A 834 9.57 -22.21 4.11
C ARG A 834 10.27 -23.53 4.43
N VAL A 835 11.44 -23.46 5.05
CA VAL A 835 12.21 -24.60 5.58
C VAL A 835 12.46 -24.39 7.09
N PRO A 836 11.57 -24.88 7.97
CA PRO A 836 11.67 -24.66 9.41
C PRO A 836 12.99 -25.18 10.01
N ASN A 837 13.49 -24.50 11.04
CA ASN A 837 14.73 -24.90 11.73
C ASN A 837 14.40 -25.64 13.04
N GLN A 838 13.57 -25.03 13.89
CA GLN A 838 13.09 -25.62 15.15
C GLN A 838 11.59 -25.35 15.30
N VAL A 839 10.82 -26.41 15.54
CA VAL A 839 9.36 -26.37 15.63
C VAL A 839 8.89 -26.80 17.02
N LEU A 840 7.69 -26.37 17.43
CA LEU A 840 7.00 -27.07 18.53
C LEU A 840 6.69 -28.51 18.08
N SER A 841 6.83 -29.50 18.96
CA SER A 841 6.49 -30.89 18.61
C SER A 841 5.03 -31.20 18.94
N ALA A 842 4.40 -32.12 18.19
CA ALA A 842 3.03 -32.55 18.45
C ALA A 842 2.80 -33.07 19.89
N LYS A 843 3.79 -33.78 20.45
CA LYS A 843 3.77 -34.23 21.84
C LYS A 843 3.69 -33.04 22.80
N ASN A 844 4.53 -32.03 22.56
CA ASN A 844 4.59 -30.85 23.41
C ASN A 844 3.32 -30.01 23.24
N TYR A 845 2.83 -29.84 22.02
CA TYR A 845 1.57 -29.17 21.74
C TYR A 845 0.40 -29.84 22.47
N ALA A 846 0.28 -31.17 22.43
CA ALA A 846 -0.75 -31.88 23.18
C ALA A 846 -0.67 -31.62 24.71
N ILE A 847 0.53 -31.35 25.24
CA ILE A 847 0.70 -30.91 26.64
C ILE A 847 0.25 -29.46 26.83
N VAL A 848 0.67 -28.50 25.98
CA VAL A 848 0.23 -27.08 26.14
C VAL A 848 -1.29 -26.93 26.01
N MET A 849 -1.92 -27.79 25.19
CA MET A 849 -3.34 -27.74 24.88
C MET A 849 -4.23 -28.49 25.87
N ASP A 850 -3.66 -29.32 26.75
CA ASP A 850 -4.38 -30.02 27.82
C ASP A 850 -4.60 -29.07 29.02
N PRO A 851 -5.85 -28.65 29.31
CA PRO A 851 -6.14 -27.73 30.40
C PRO A 851 -6.06 -28.40 31.79
N THR A 852 -5.91 -29.73 31.86
CA THR A 852 -5.75 -30.46 33.12
C THR A 852 -4.29 -30.47 33.61
N LYS A 853 -3.34 -30.05 32.77
CA LYS A 853 -1.93 -29.91 33.17
C LYS A 853 -1.65 -28.60 33.89
N ASP A 854 -0.68 -28.66 34.79
CA ASP A 854 -0.15 -27.48 35.46
C ASP A 854 0.39 -26.45 34.44
N LEU A 855 0.25 -25.16 34.76
CA LEU A 855 0.69 -24.08 33.89
C LEU A 855 2.21 -24.10 33.66
N GLY A 856 3.00 -24.50 34.65
CA GLY A 856 4.44 -24.70 34.51
C GLY A 856 4.79 -25.85 33.55
N GLU A 857 4.08 -26.99 33.62
CA GLU A 857 4.25 -28.08 32.65
C GLU A 857 3.93 -27.61 31.21
N ARG A 858 2.82 -26.87 31.06
CA ARG A 858 2.35 -26.34 29.77
C ARG A 858 3.30 -25.32 29.17
N LEU A 859 3.83 -24.40 29.98
CA LEU A 859 4.84 -23.41 29.57
C LEU A 859 6.18 -24.08 29.21
N ALA A 860 6.64 -25.05 30.00
CA ALA A 860 7.86 -25.80 29.70
C ALA A 860 7.73 -26.59 28.38
N ALA A 861 6.57 -27.20 28.13
CA ALA A 861 6.28 -27.85 26.85
C ALA A 861 6.26 -26.85 25.68
N PHE A 862 5.66 -25.66 25.85
CA PHE A 862 5.63 -24.59 24.84
C PHE A 862 7.03 -24.06 24.50
N ALA A 863 7.89 -23.88 25.50
CA ALA A 863 9.27 -23.45 25.33
C ALA A 863 10.15 -24.53 24.66
N THR A 864 9.86 -25.82 24.88
CA THR A 864 10.67 -26.93 24.35
C THR A 864 10.46 -27.10 22.84
N ARG A 865 11.43 -26.63 22.03
CA ARG A 865 11.43 -26.74 20.57
C ARG A 865 12.30 -27.90 20.08
N ALA A 866 11.86 -28.58 19.02
CA ALA A 866 12.52 -29.72 18.41
C ALA A 866 13.10 -29.33 17.05
N VAL A 867 14.34 -29.77 16.75
CA VAL A 867 14.96 -29.58 15.44
C VAL A 867 14.13 -30.28 14.36
N TRP A 868 13.85 -29.58 13.26
CA TRP A 868 13.04 -30.06 12.14
C TRP A 868 13.78 -31.15 11.34
N ILE A 869 14.98 -30.85 10.83
CA ILE A 869 15.86 -31.86 10.21
C ILE A 869 16.51 -32.71 11.30
N ARG A 870 16.00 -33.92 11.53
CA ARG A 870 16.67 -34.93 12.37
C ARG A 870 17.61 -35.77 11.50
N PRO A 871 18.94 -35.60 11.57
CA PRO A 871 19.85 -36.58 10.98
C PRO A 871 19.70 -37.91 11.72
N ALA A 872 19.98 -39.02 11.02
CA ALA A 872 20.25 -40.27 11.71
C ALA A 872 21.51 -40.11 12.61
N PRO A 873 21.58 -40.75 13.79
CA PRO A 873 22.82 -40.81 14.54
C PRO A 873 23.96 -41.41 13.69
N GLU A 874 25.20 -41.05 14.03
CA GLU A 874 26.45 -41.56 13.41
C GLU A 874 26.83 -41.02 12.01
N ALA A 875 26.10 -40.05 11.44
CA ALA A 875 26.45 -39.44 10.15
C ALA A 875 27.44 -38.25 10.23
N ALA A 876 28.65 -38.42 9.69
CA ALA A 876 29.67 -37.38 9.49
C ALA A 876 29.23 -36.26 8.50
N PRO A 877 29.82 -35.04 8.52
CA PRO A 877 29.32 -33.87 7.76
C PRO A 877 29.04 -34.13 6.27
N GLU A 878 29.94 -34.82 5.57
CA GLU A 878 29.83 -35.14 4.14
C GLU A 878 28.79 -36.22 3.85
N ARG A 879 28.56 -37.14 4.80
CA ARG A 879 27.45 -38.11 4.71
C ARG A 879 26.12 -37.40 4.85
N ARG A 880 26.00 -36.41 5.76
CA ARG A 880 24.75 -35.67 6.02
C ARG A 880 24.16 -34.94 4.79
N ARG A 881 24.95 -34.59 3.77
CA ARG A 881 24.42 -34.03 2.51
C ARG A 881 23.80 -35.11 1.63
N SER A 882 24.53 -36.20 1.35
CA SER A 882 24.00 -37.30 0.51
C SER A 882 22.91 -38.11 1.20
N ASP A 883 22.95 -38.21 2.53
CA ASP A 883 21.94 -38.91 3.30
C ASP A 883 20.59 -38.20 3.25
N LEU A 884 20.51 -36.92 2.89
CA LEU A 884 19.22 -36.23 2.73
C LEU A 884 18.48 -36.62 1.44
N HIS A 885 19.20 -36.88 0.34
CA HIS A 885 18.63 -37.52 -0.85
C HIS A 885 18.02 -38.90 -0.52
N ARG A 886 18.57 -39.59 0.50
CA ARG A 886 17.99 -40.80 1.09
C ARG A 886 17.04 -40.55 2.25
N SER A 887 16.95 -39.36 2.86
CA SER A 887 16.10 -39.12 4.03
C SER A 887 14.75 -38.51 3.68
N ASP A 888 14.64 -37.82 2.55
CA ASP A 888 13.34 -37.63 1.88
C ASP A 888 12.75 -39.02 1.53
N GLN A 889 13.62 -39.96 1.13
CA GLN A 889 13.29 -41.39 1.02
C GLN A 889 13.25 -42.17 2.36
N ARG A 890 13.43 -41.54 3.54
CA ARG A 890 13.19 -42.13 4.89
C ARG A 890 12.05 -41.47 5.67
N LEU A 891 11.37 -40.48 5.09
CA LEU A 891 9.95 -40.30 5.36
C LEU A 891 9.12 -41.48 4.81
N ARG A 892 9.74 -42.31 3.94
CA ARG A 892 9.22 -43.59 3.46
C ARG A 892 9.72 -44.73 4.36
N ALA A 893 8.84 -45.72 4.57
CA ALA A 893 9.11 -47.04 5.16
C ALA A 893 9.72 -47.12 6.58
N GLU A 894 8.85 -47.23 7.59
CA GLU A 894 9.06 -48.17 8.70
C GLU A 894 8.02 -49.30 8.65
N HIS A 895 8.40 -50.42 8.03
CA HIS A 895 7.77 -51.73 8.21
C HIS A 895 8.90 -52.79 8.26
N PRO A 896 9.03 -53.56 9.36
CA PRO A 896 10.02 -54.64 9.44
C PRO A 896 9.53 -55.91 8.71
N PRO A 897 10.44 -56.80 8.28
CA PRO A 897 10.09 -58.13 7.79
C PRO A 897 9.59 -59.05 8.92
N ASP A 898 8.94 -60.17 8.55
CA ASP A 898 8.32 -61.11 9.50
C ASP A 898 9.35 -61.87 10.37
N GLY A 899 8.97 -62.15 11.62
CA GLY A 899 9.87 -62.59 12.69
C GLY A 899 9.12 -62.98 13.97
N ARG A 900 8.36 -64.09 13.90
CA ARG A 900 7.42 -64.58 14.93
C ARG A 900 7.96 -64.62 16.39
N ARG A 901 7.29 -63.91 17.32
CA ARG A 901 6.65 -64.39 18.59
C ARG A 901 6.66 -63.31 19.70
N GLY A 902 5.61 -63.27 20.51
CA GLY A 902 5.50 -62.45 21.73
C GLY A 902 4.39 -61.39 21.64
N ALA A 903 3.52 -61.31 22.64
CA ALA A 903 2.29 -60.51 22.57
C ALA A 903 2.20 -59.40 23.63
N ALA A 904 1.89 -58.18 23.20
CA ALA A 904 1.19 -57.15 23.99
C ALA A 904 0.59 -56.10 23.04
N ARG A 905 -0.67 -55.67 23.24
CA ARG A 905 -1.30 -54.62 22.43
C ARG A 905 -0.94 -53.21 22.98
N ARG A 906 -0.61 -52.29 22.08
CA ARG A 906 -0.67 -50.82 22.30
C ARG A 906 -1.18 -50.13 21.04
N PRO A 907 -2.11 -49.16 21.13
CA PRO A 907 -2.45 -48.28 20.01
C PRO A 907 -1.25 -47.36 19.66
N ARG A 908 -1.13 -46.99 18.38
CA ARG A 908 -0.16 -46.00 17.88
C ARG A 908 -0.84 -44.64 17.74
N ALA A 909 -0.10 -43.56 18.01
CA ALA A 909 -0.48 -42.20 17.63
C ALA A 909 0.72 -41.50 16.96
N ARG A 910 0.48 -40.77 15.86
CA ARG A 910 1.51 -40.07 15.06
C ARG A 910 1.47 -38.55 15.31
N PRO A 911 2.55 -37.80 15.03
CA PRO A 911 2.66 -36.40 15.44
C PRO A 911 2.25 -35.39 14.35
N GLN A 912 1.33 -34.46 14.66
CA GLN A 912 1.36 -33.11 14.08
C GLN A 912 0.75 -32.04 15.01
N LEU A 913 0.99 -30.77 14.70
CA LEU A 913 0.58 -29.60 15.50
C LEU A 913 -0.87 -29.19 15.21
N SER A 914 -1.44 -28.37 16.09
CA SER A 914 -2.63 -27.54 15.81
C SER A 914 -2.49 -26.21 16.55
N LEU A 915 -3.45 -25.31 16.37
CA LEU A 915 -3.80 -24.19 17.26
C LEU A 915 -5.30 -23.90 17.04
N PRO A 916 -6.10 -23.67 18.10
CA PRO A 916 -7.41 -23.06 18.00
C PRO A 916 -7.42 -21.64 18.61
N ASP A 917 -8.30 -20.78 18.11
CA ASP A 917 -8.40 -19.37 18.53
C ASP A 917 -9.01 -19.14 19.92
N GLY A 918 -8.71 -17.96 20.48
CA GLY A 918 -9.28 -17.45 21.72
C GLY A 918 -10.74 -16.99 21.54
N GLY A 919 -11.69 -17.92 21.63
CA GLY A 919 -13.12 -17.62 21.50
C GLY A 919 -13.64 -16.64 22.57
N ARG A 920 -14.15 -15.48 22.13
CA ARG A 920 -14.97 -14.61 22.98
C ARG A 920 -16.30 -15.29 23.27
N GLY A 921 -16.66 -15.43 24.54
CA GLY A 921 -17.96 -15.98 24.92
C GLY A 921 -19.11 -15.04 24.54
N SER A 922 -20.05 -15.51 23.71
CA SER A 922 -21.37 -14.89 23.57
C SER A 922 -22.43 -15.95 23.85
N ALA A 923 -23.31 -15.67 24.81
CA ALA A 923 -24.32 -16.63 25.25
C ALA A 923 -25.62 -16.42 24.45
N ARG A 924 -25.94 -17.40 23.60
CA ARG A 924 -27.34 -17.79 23.37
C ARG A 924 -27.66 -18.88 24.40
N GLY A 925 -28.90 -19.03 24.86
CA GLY A 925 -30.08 -18.24 24.53
C GLY A 925 -31.40 -18.99 24.76
N ASP A 926 -31.37 -20.06 25.55
CA ASP A 926 -32.52 -20.93 25.77
C ASP A 926 -33.36 -20.41 26.93
N GLY A 927 -34.66 -20.26 26.69
CA GLY A 927 -35.62 -19.81 27.68
C GLY A 927 -36.73 -20.83 27.88
N GLU A 928 -36.80 -21.41 29.08
CA GLU A 928 -38.05 -21.82 29.70
C GLU A 928 -38.01 -21.44 31.18
N GLY A 929 -39.14 -21.03 31.75
CA GLY A 929 -39.16 -20.26 33.00
C GLY A 929 -39.99 -20.88 34.12
N LEU A 930 -39.79 -20.42 35.36
CA LEU A 930 -40.78 -20.58 36.41
C LEU A 930 -40.77 -19.46 37.48
N ARG A 931 -41.90 -18.73 37.54
CA ARG A 931 -42.60 -18.12 38.70
C ARG A 931 -41.80 -17.64 39.94
N HIS A 932 -41.92 -16.33 40.19
CA HIS A 932 -42.11 -15.64 41.50
C HIS A 932 -41.17 -15.92 42.71
N ARG A 933 -40.52 -14.84 43.20
CA ARG A 933 -41.03 -14.03 44.35
C ARG A 933 -40.28 -12.70 44.54
N LYS A 934 -40.86 -11.77 45.33
CA LYS A 934 -40.27 -10.47 45.73
C LYS A 934 -39.97 -10.45 47.24
N THR A 935 -38.77 -9.99 47.65
CA THR A 935 -38.40 -9.22 48.89
C THR A 935 -36.87 -9.01 48.84
N ARG A 936 -36.23 -7.82 48.88
CA ARG A 936 -36.41 -6.50 49.55
C ARG A 936 -35.76 -6.42 50.95
N ARG A 937 -34.79 -5.49 51.13
CA ARG A 937 -34.01 -5.10 52.36
C ARG A 937 -32.92 -6.12 52.81
N SER A 938 -31.82 -5.73 53.49
CA SER A 938 -31.16 -4.42 53.70
C SER A 938 -29.71 -4.58 54.24
N HIS A 939 -28.93 -3.49 54.25
CA HIS A 939 -27.69 -3.27 55.05
C HIS A 939 -27.94 -3.35 56.59
N PRO A 940 -26.92 -3.38 57.50
CA PRO A 940 -25.56 -2.80 57.39
C PRO A 940 -24.36 -3.61 57.97
N ARG A 941 -23.16 -2.97 57.99
CA ARG A 941 -21.97 -3.30 58.82
C ARG A 941 -22.20 -2.92 60.31
N PRO A 942 -21.30 -3.24 61.29
CA PRO A 942 -20.09 -2.41 61.52
C PRO A 942 -18.85 -3.13 62.14
N ASP A 943 -17.78 -2.34 62.37
CA ASP A 943 -16.65 -2.48 63.34
C ASP A 943 -15.67 -3.69 63.29
N GLY A 944 -14.39 -3.57 63.71
CA GLY A 944 -13.61 -2.37 64.05
C GLY A 944 -12.23 -2.65 64.71
N HIS A 945 -11.24 -1.75 64.52
CA HIS A 945 -9.89 -1.66 65.19
C HIS A 945 -8.90 -2.87 65.04
N GLY A 946 -7.57 -2.70 65.16
CA GLY A 946 -6.74 -1.49 65.11
C GLY A 946 -5.30 -1.61 65.70
N VAL A 947 -4.35 -0.86 65.11
CA VAL A 947 -3.20 -0.16 65.78
C VAL A 947 -1.90 -0.92 66.16
N ASP A 948 -0.82 -0.63 65.40
CA ASP A 948 0.61 -0.39 65.81
C ASP A 948 1.46 -1.48 66.53
N ARG A 949 2.81 -1.44 66.69
CA ARG A 949 3.96 -0.52 66.38
C ARG A 949 5.30 -1.34 66.37
N GLN A 950 6.57 -0.90 66.19
CA GLN A 950 7.30 0.37 65.92
C GLN A 950 8.72 0.05 65.34
N GLY A 951 9.41 1.01 64.69
CA GLY A 951 10.89 1.05 64.59
C GLY A 951 11.43 1.39 63.17
N THR A 952 11.76 2.64 62.79
CA THR A 952 12.92 3.52 63.14
C THR A 952 14.31 2.99 62.76
N ALA A 953 15.23 3.72 62.11
CA ALA A 953 15.18 5.07 61.47
C ALA A 953 16.48 5.35 60.65
N LEU A 954 16.62 6.59 60.13
CA LEU A 954 17.81 7.25 59.51
C LEU A 954 18.09 6.93 58.03
N ARG A 955 18.88 7.75 57.30
CA ARG A 955 18.79 9.20 56.91
C ARG A 955 20.03 9.56 56.06
N ALA A 956 19.87 10.43 55.04
CA ALA A 956 20.92 11.27 54.43
C ALA A 956 22.09 10.56 53.67
N ASP A 957 22.83 11.21 52.75
CA ASP A 957 22.45 12.20 51.71
C ASP A 957 23.55 12.24 50.61
N MET A 958 23.38 13.10 49.60
CA MET A 958 24.27 13.37 48.45
C MET A 958 25.76 13.62 48.77
N THR A 959 26.65 13.23 47.85
CA THR A 959 27.41 14.18 46.99
C THR A 959 28.28 13.46 45.94
N ALA A 960 28.68 14.18 44.88
CA ALA A 960 29.43 13.66 43.73
C ALA A 960 30.83 14.28 43.61
N ARG A 961 31.71 13.67 42.79
CA ARG A 961 32.86 14.35 42.14
C ARG A 961 33.32 13.63 40.86
N SER A 962 33.77 14.45 39.92
CA SER A 962 34.41 14.14 38.64
C SER A 962 35.77 14.90 38.62
N PRO A 963 36.54 15.04 37.52
CA PRO A 963 36.58 14.30 36.24
C PRO A 963 38.01 13.85 35.83
N ARG A 964 38.12 13.09 34.73
CA ARG A 964 39.01 13.43 33.60
C ARG A 964 38.62 12.64 32.35
#